data_AF-A0AAW1YCN5-F1
#
_entry.id   AF-A0AAW1YCN5-F1
#
_cell.length_a   1.000
_cell.length_b   1.000
_cell.length_c   1.000
_cell.angle_alpha   90.00
_cell.angle_beta   90.00
_cell.angle_gamma   90.00
#
_symmetry.space_group_name_H-M   'P 1'
#
loop_
_entity.id
_entity.type
_entity.pdbx_description
1 polymer ?
#
loop_
_entity_poly.entity_id
_entity_poly.type
_entity_poly.pdbx_seq_one_letter_code
_entity_poly.pdbx_strand_id
1 'polypeptide(L)'
;MAMSMAVRAFLLLLLFLSFTNLSVSLYEDQVGLVDWHQQYIGKVKDAVFHTQKSGRKRVVVSTEENVIASLDLRHGEIFWRHVLGSNDVVDGIDIALGKYVITLSSEGSILRAWNLPDGQMVWQSFLDGSGASKSLLTVPTNLIVNKENLILVFGRGSLHAVSGIDGEVLWTKDFAAESLEVQHIIQPVGSDAIYVLGFVGSSQFDAYQINPKNGEILKHNSAALSDGYSGEAILVSSDLLVTLDATRSKLVIISFQDGEINFQQTSISDVLGDSSGTPVLVSSKLPGVFSVKVNGAVTLIRVTVEAKLEVIDKINSVAAISDAIALSEGQQAFALVQHGDGKIHLTVKLSHDLSGDLLKESIFMDNQRGLVHKVFINSYIRTDRSNGFRALIVMEDHSLLLLQQGAIVWSREDGLASIVDVITSELPVEKEGVSVAKVEENLFEWLKGHILKLKGTLMLASADDVAAIQEMRLKSSEKSKLTRDHNGFRKLLIVLTRAGKLYALHTGYGQVVWSLLLPNLRKSECEFPTGLNIYQWQVPHHHAMDENPSILIVGRCGRGSDAPGVLSFVDAYTGTEINSMDLAHSISQVIPLPFTDSTEQRLHLLIDGNQHAYLYPRTSEAIDIFQREFSNIYWYSVETNNGIIKGHVLKSNCIQEVVDNYCLESRDIWSIVFPSDSEKIIATVTRKSKEVVHTQAKIIAAEEDLMYKYISKNLLFVATVAPKGSGAIGTATPEESWLTVYLIDTVTGRILHRMTHHGSQGPVHAVFSENWVVYHYFNLRAHRYEMSVIEIYDQSRADNKDVWKLILGKHNLTSPFSSYSRPEVVAKSQSYFFTYSVKAIDVTLTAKGITSKQLLIGTIGDQVLALDKRFLDPRRSVNPTQAEKEEGIIPLTDSLPIIPQSYVTHALRVEGLRGIMTVPAKLESTTLVFVYGVDLFFTQLAPSRTYDSLTDDFSYALLLITIVALIAAIFVTWILSEKKELREKWR
;
A
#
# COMPACT_ATOMS: atom_id res chain seq x y z
N MET A 1 -4.84 -67.06 36.82
CA MET A 1 -5.81 -65.96 37.09
C MET A 1 -5.16 -64.57 37.08
N ALA A 2 -4.01 -64.35 37.74
CA ALA A 2 -3.37 -63.02 37.81
C ALA A 2 -2.98 -62.41 36.44
N MET A 3 -2.47 -63.22 35.50
CA MET A 3 -2.07 -62.75 34.16
C MET A 3 -3.27 -62.30 33.30
N SER A 4 -4.44 -62.91 33.48
CA SER A 4 -5.67 -62.53 32.78
C SER A 4 -6.26 -61.22 33.33
N MET A 5 -6.10 -60.96 34.63
CA MET A 5 -6.54 -59.69 35.25
C MET A 5 -5.63 -58.52 34.87
N ALA A 6 -4.31 -58.76 34.77
CA ALA A 6 -3.36 -57.74 34.32
C ALA A 6 -3.59 -57.33 32.85
N VAL A 7 -3.87 -58.29 31.96
CA VAL A 7 -4.19 -58.02 30.55
C VAL A 7 -5.52 -57.28 30.40
N ARG A 8 -6.53 -57.60 31.24
CA ARG A 8 -7.81 -56.86 31.25
C ARG A 8 -7.67 -55.44 31.79
N ALA A 9 -6.85 -55.23 32.82
CA ALA A 9 -6.56 -53.89 33.33
C ALA A 9 -5.78 -53.04 32.32
N PHE A 10 -4.82 -53.64 31.61
CA PHE A 10 -4.06 -52.98 30.54
C PHE A 10 -4.92 -52.62 29.33
N LEU A 11 -5.85 -53.50 28.92
CA LEU A 11 -6.80 -53.22 27.85
C LEU A 11 -7.83 -52.15 28.23
N LEU A 12 -8.29 -52.11 29.49
CA LEU A 12 -9.18 -51.06 29.99
C LEU A 12 -8.49 -49.69 30.07
N LEU A 13 -7.20 -49.65 30.41
CA LEU A 13 -6.40 -48.42 30.39
C LEU A 13 -6.19 -47.89 28.96
N LEU A 14 -5.91 -48.77 28.00
CA LEU A 14 -5.83 -48.44 26.56
C LEU A 14 -7.19 -47.97 26.00
N LEU A 15 -8.29 -48.56 26.46
CA LEU A 15 -9.64 -48.09 26.10
C LEU A 15 -9.90 -46.69 26.67
N PHE A 16 -9.53 -46.42 27.93
CA PHE A 16 -9.74 -45.11 28.57
C PHE A 16 -8.89 -44.00 27.94
N LEU A 17 -7.67 -44.30 27.49
CA LEU A 17 -6.81 -43.38 26.73
C LEU A 17 -7.33 -43.12 25.30
N SER A 18 -8.15 -44.02 24.73
CA SER A 18 -8.76 -43.82 23.41
C SER A 18 -10.04 -42.96 23.43
N PHE A 19 -10.57 -42.62 24.61
CA PHE A 19 -11.78 -41.78 24.78
C PHE A 19 -11.51 -40.32 25.15
N THR A 20 -10.25 -39.92 25.40
CA THR A 20 -9.89 -38.50 25.57
C THR A 20 -9.47 -37.90 24.24
N ASN A 21 -10.45 -37.49 23.42
CA ASN A 21 -10.19 -36.60 22.31
C ASN A 21 -9.92 -35.19 22.86
N LEU A 22 -8.67 -34.75 22.75
CA LEU A 22 -8.29 -33.35 22.76
C LEU A 22 -9.07 -32.67 21.63
N SER A 23 -9.81 -31.62 21.96
CA SER A 23 -10.39 -30.70 21.00
C SER A 23 -9.27 -30.14 20.12
N VAL A 24 -9.20 -30.59 18.87
CA VAL A 24 -8.35 -29.97 17.85
C VAL A 24 -9.10 -28.74 17.35
N SER A 25 -8.82 -27.59 17.97
CA SER A 25 -9.02 -26.30 17.31
C SER A 25 -7.94 -26.15 16.23
N LEU A 26 -8.18 -25.25 15.25
CA LEU A 26 -7.14 -24.78 14.34
C LEU A 26 -5.86 -24.44 15.12
N TYR A 27 -4.69 -24.78 14.56
CA TYR A 27 -3.36 -24.63 15.14
C TYR A 27 -3.05 -23.18 15.58
N GLU A 28 -3.43 -22.84 16.83
CA GLU A 28 -3.04 -21.60 17.54
C GLU A 28 -1.51 -21.48 17.67
N ASP A 29 -0.80 -22.61 17.60
CA ASP A 29 0.65 -22.73 17.67
C ASP A 29 1.42 -22.32 16.41
N GLN A 30 0.73 -22.06 15.29
CA GLN A 30 1.37 -21.63 14.02
C GLN A 30 1.28 -20.13 13.71
N VAL A 31 0.40 -19.39 14.40
CA VAL A 31 0.27 -17.93 14.24
C VAL A 31 1.55 -17.24 14.71
N GLY A 32 2.10 -16.37 13.88
CA GLY A 32 3.38 -15.69 14.09
C GLY A 32 4.61 -16.55 13.78
N LEU A 33 4.44 -17.80 13.33
CA LEU A 33 5.57 -18.61 12.85
C LEU A 33 5.80 -18.42 11.35
N VAL A 34 4.75 -18.43 10.55
CA VAL A 34 4.84 -18.41 9.09
C VAL A 34 4.39 -17.07 8.52
N ASP A 35 3.59 -16.35 9.30
CA ASP A 35 3.04 -15.05 8.99
C ASP A 35 3.64 -13.93 9.85
N TRP A 36 3.57 -12.71 9.32
CA TRP A 36 3.90 -11.49 10.06
C TRP A 36 3.00 -10.35 9.60
N HIS A 37 2.76 -9.40 10.52
CA HIS A 37 1.93 -8.21 10.30
C HIS A 37 2.67 -6.98 10.81
N GLN A 38 2.73 -5.94 9.99
CA GLN A 38 3.37 -4.68 10.33
C GLN A 38 2.40 -3.53 10.12
N GLN A 39 2.34 -2.64 11.12
CA GLN A 39 1.41 -1.53 11.19
C GLN A 39 2.12 -0.19 10.97
N TYR A 40 1.68 0.54 9.96
CA TYR A 40 2.18 1.87 9.62
C TYR A 40 1.08 2.92 9.65
N ILE A 41 1.46 4.19 9.50
CA ILE A 41 0.51 5.32 9.46
C ILE A 41 0.58 6.14 8.17
N GLY A 42 1.68 6.06 7.43
CA GLY A 42 1.93 6.88 6.24
C GLY A 42 2.53 8.25 6.54
N LYS A 43 2.63 9.08 5.51
CA LYS A 43 3.28 10.40 5.59
C LYS A 43 2.45 11.36 6.44
N VAL A 44 3.06 11.88 7.49
CA VAL A 44 2.41 12.82 8.42
C VAL A 44 2.16 14.17 7.75
N LYS A 45 0.90 14.62 7.78
CA LYS A 45 0.45 15.96 7.35
C LYS A 45 0.61 16.96 8.49
N ASP A 46 -0.01 16.66 9.63
CA ASP A 46 -0.03 17.51 10.83
C ASP A 46 0.21 16.67 12.08
N ALA A 47 0.77 17.30 13.11
CA ALA A 47 1.04 16.66 14.39
C ALA A 47 0.76 17.61 15.56
N VAL A 48 0.08 17.10 16.58
CA VAL A 48 -0.24 17.84 17.80
C VAL A 48 0.28 17.09 19.01
N PHE A 49 1.15 17.74 19.77
CA PHE A 49 1.73 17.14 20.97
C PHE A 49 0.79 17.27 22.17
N HIS A 50 0.74 16.20 22.97
CA HIS A 50 0.03 16.21 24.23
C HIS A 50 0.95 15.76 25.38
N THR A 51 1.35 16.72 26.20
CA THR A 51 2.23 16.50 27.36
C THR A 51 1.65 17.11 28.63
N GLN A 52 0.55 16.55 29.13
CA GLN A 52 0.04 16.90 30.46
C GLN A 52 0.99 16.40 31.57
N LYS A 53 1.05 17.16 32.69
CA LYS A 53 1.91 16.86 33.85
C LYS A 53 1.65 15.48 34.48
N SER A 54 0.43 14.94 34.37
CA SER A 54 -0.01 13.69 35.01
C SER A 54 -0.48 12.60 34.01
N GLY A 55 -0.14 12.71 32.72
CA GLY A 55 -0.62 11.81 31.66
C GLY A 55 0.48 11.09 30.88
N ARG A 56 0.08 10.10 30.08
CA ARG A 56 1.00 9.49 29.08
C ARG A 56 1.40 10.55 28.06
N LYS A 57 2.70 10.65 27.83
CA LYS A 57 3.31 11.55 26.84
C LYS A 57 3.08 10.99 25.45
N ARG A 58 2.36 11.72 24.60
CA ARG A 58 1.95 11.23 23.28
C ARG A 58 1.99 12.35 22.24
N VAL A 59 2.06 11.97 20.99
CA VAL A 59 1.81 12.85 19.84
C VAL A 59 0.65 12.26 19.04
N VAL A 60 -0.27 13.12 18.61
CA VAL A 60 -1.36 12.73 17.72
C VAL A 60 -1.02 13.24 16.34
N VAL A 61 -1.17 12.40 15.32
CA VAL A 61 -0.78 12.69 13.94
C VAL A 61 -1.93 12.41 12.99
N SER A 62 -2.05 13.25 11.96
CA SER A 62 -2.87 13.00 10.77
C SER A 62 -1.94 12.70 9.59
N THR A 63 -2.35 11.82 8.67
CA THR A 63 -1.51 11.40 7.53
C THR A 63 -2.18 11.57 6.18
N GLU A 64 -1.39 11.53 5.10
CA GLU A 64 -1.88 11.53 3.71
C GLU A 64 -2.66 10.27 3.34
N GLU A 65 -2.48 9.16 4.06
CA GLU A 65 -3.23 7.91 3.87
C GLU A 65 -4.53 7.88 4.71
N ASN A 66 -5.04 9.06 5.11
CA ASN A 66 -6.24 9.26 5.92
C ASN A 66 -6.20 8.52 7.27
N VAL A 67 -5.02 8.41 7.88
CA VAL A 67 -4.84 7.79 9.20
C VAL A 67 -4.77 8.86 10.28
N ILE A 68 -5.51 8.65 11.36
CA ILE A 68 -5.38 9.39 12.61
C ILE A 68 -4.76 8.44 13.62
N ALA A 69 -3.61 8.79 14.21
CA ALA A 69 -2.93 7.92 15.16
C ALA A 69 -2.42 8.68 16.37
N SER A 70 -2.42 8.01 17.53
CA SER A 70 -1.71 8.46 18.71
C SER A 70 -0.47 7.61 18.94
N LEU A 71 0.69 8.25 18.95
CA LEU A 71 2.00 7.61 19.10
C LEU A 71 2.60 7.89 20.48
N ASP A 72 3.31 6.90 21.02
CA ASP A 72 4.13 7.06 22.22
C ASP A 72 5.38 7.89 21.93
N LEU A 73 5.63 8.92 22.76
CA LEU A 73 6.83 9.73 22.62
C LEU A 73 8.11 8.99 23.03
N ARG A 74 8.03 7.85 23.73
CA ARG A 74 9.23 7.10 24.15
C ARG A 74 9.67 6.08 23.11
N HIS A 75 8.75 5.27 22.59
CA HIS A 75 9.10 4.14 21.71
C HIS A 75 8.59 4.31 20.27
N GLY A 76 7.71 5.28 20.00
CA GLY A 76 7.09 5.43 18.68
C GLY A 76 6.04 4.35 18.37
N GLU A 77 5.59 3.61 19.39
CA GLU A 77 4.51 2.63 19.27
C GLU A 77 3.14 3.32 19.10
N ILE A 78 2.22 2.63 18.44
CA ILE A 78 0.86 3.10 18.20
C ILE A 78 0.01 2.74 19.42
N PHE A 79 -0.55 3.72 20.12
CA PHE A 79 -1.53 3.46 21.19
C PHE A 79 -2.90 3.09 20.61
N TRP A 80 -3.32 3.86 19.63
CA TRP A 80 -4.53 3.63 18.84
C TRP A 80 -4.37 4.35 17.51
N ARG A 81 -5.10 3.86 16.50
CA ARG A 81 -5.19 4.49 15.19
C ARG A 81 -6.55 4.20 14.56
N HIS A 82 -6.95 5.09 13.66
CA HIS A 82 -8.13 4.92 12.82
C HIS A 82 -7.74 5.23 11.38
N VAL A 83 -8.01 4.28 10.48
CA VAL A 83 -7.86 4.48 9.04
C VAL A 83 -9.23 4.86 8.50
N LEU A 84 -9.37 6.10 8.03
CA LEU A 84 -10.63 6.57 7.46
C LEU A 84 -10.76 6.17 5.99
N GLY A 85 -11.97 6.29 5.45
CA GLY A 85 -12.23 5.96 4.04
C GLY A 85 -11.45 6.85 3.07
N SER A 86 -11.31 6.41 1.81
CA SER A 86 -10.60 7.18 0.77
C SER A 86 -11.21 8.56 0.51
N ASN A 87 -12.53 8.69 0.71
CA ASN A 87 -13.27 9.95 0.52
C ASN A 87 -13.28 10.84 1.78
N ASP A 88 -12.70 10.34 2.88
CA ASP A 88 -12.70 10.96 4.20
C ASP A 88 -11.31 11.56 4.48
N VAL A 89 -10.89 12.45 3.59
CA VAL A 89 -9.58 13.08 3.64
C VAL A 89 -9.51 13.99 4.86
N VAL A 90 -8.50 13.78 5.71
CA VAL A 90 -8.28 14.62 6.89
C VAL A 90 -7.62 15.93 6.46
N ASP A 91 -8.28 17.03 6.82
CA ASP A 91 -7.89 18.40 6.49
C ASP A 91 -7.21 19.11 7.66
N GLY A 92 -7.61 18.77 8.90
CA GLY A 92 -7.09 19.42 10.10
C GLY A 92 -7.29 18.58 11.35
N ILE A 93 -6.39 18.79 12.32
CA ILE A 93 -6.40 18.11 13.61
C ILE A 93 -6.01 19.08 14.72
N ASP A 94 -6.69 18.99 15.87
CA ASP A 94 -6.35 19.75 17.06
C ASP A 94 -6.78 19.00 18.33
N ILE A 95 -6.43 19.51 19.52
CA ILE A 95 -6.82 18.95 20.81
C ILE A 95 -7.69 19.94 21.57
N ALA A 96 -8.94 19.57 21.80
CA ALA A 96 -9.87 20.33 22.63
C ALA A 96 -9.86 19.84 24.08
N LEU A 97 -9.99 20.77 25.04
CA LEU A 97 -10.12 20.51 26.48
C LEU A 97 -8.99 19.68 27.09
N GLY A 98 -7.88 19.47 26.36
CA GLY A 98 -6.83 18.52 26.74
C GLY A 98 -7.31 17.07 26.87
N LYS A 99 -8.49 16.72 26.35
CA LYS A 99 -9.11 15.39 26.50
C LYS A 99 -9.54 14.80 25.16
N TYR A 100 -9.96 15.62 24.21
CA TYR A 100 -10.50 15.17 22.94
C TYR A 100 -9.59 15.58 21.78
N VAL A 101 -9.32 14.64 20.88
CA VAL A 101 -8.74 14.94 19.58
C VAL A 101 -9.88 15.34 18.66
N ILE A 102 -9.80 16.52 18.07
CA ILE A 102 -10.77 17.01 17.10
C ILE A 102 -10.18 16.85 15.72
N THR A 103 -10.94 16.27 14.79
CA THR A 103 -10.51 16.09 13.40
C THR A 103 -11.57 16.63 12.46
N LEU A 104 -11.11 17.40 11.47
CA LEU A 104 -11.91 17.92 10.37
C LEU A 104 -11.55 17.16 9.10
N SER A 105 -12.57 16.69 8.37
CA SER A 105 -12.36 15.91 7.16
C SER A 105 -13.40 16.17 6.06
N SER A 106 -13.12 15.62 4.88
CA SER A 106 -13.95 15.73 3.66
C SER A 106 -14.26 17.18 3.29
N GLU A 107 -13.22 17.99 3.10
CA GLU A 107 -13.32 19.42 2.74
C GLU A 107 -14.12 20.23 3.74
N GLY A 108 -13.98 19.89 5.02
CA GLY A 108 -14.67 20.54 6.13
C GLY A 108 -16.13 20.10 6.35
N SER A 109 -16.59 19.03 5.72
CA SER A 109 -17.98 18.55 5.86
C SER A 109 -18.21 17.67 7.10
N ILE A 110 -17.17 17.08 7.67
CA ILE A 110 -17.31 16.17 8.81
C ILE A 110 -16.37 16.59 9.93
N LEU A 111 -16.93 16.80 11.12
CA LEU A 111 -16.18 17.07 12.35
C LEU A 111 -16.35 15.91 13.32
N ARG A 112 -15.25 15.43 13.92
CA ARG A 112 -15.27 14.32 14.88
C ARG A 112 -14.46 14.65 16.11
N ALA A 113 -14.92 14.14 17.25
CA ALA A 113 -14.15 14.10 18.47
C ALA A 113 -13.81 12.67 18.87
N TRP A 114 -12.54 12.44 19.16
CA TRP A 114 -12.00 11.18 19.63
C TRP A 114 -11.49 11.33 21.05
N ASN A 115 -11.80 10.39 21.92
CA ASN A 115 -11.26 10.35 23.26
C ASN A 115 -9.76 10.06 23.20
N LEU A 116 -8.94 10.96 23.75
CA LEU A 116 -7.48 10.90 23.61
C LEU A 116 -6.84 9.61 24.18
N PRO A 117 -7.29 9.05 25.34
CA PRO A 117 -6.66 7.86 25.93
C PRO A 117 -6.80 6.58 25.11
N ASP A 118 -8.00 6.29 24.61
CA ASP A 118 -8.40 5.00 23.99
C ASP A 118 -8.77 5.11 22.51
N GLY A 119 -8.88 6.33 21.98
CA GLY A 119 -9.25 6.59 20.59
C GLY A 119 -10.73 6.39 20.29
N GLN A 120 -11.60 6.21 21.28
CA GLN A 120 -13.04 6.00 20.99
C GLN A 120 -13.67 7.28 20.43
N MET A 121 -14.51 7.15 19.39
CA MET A 121 -15.29 8.27 18.89
C MET A 121 -16.33 8.67 19.93
N VAL A 122 -16.33 9.94 20.33
CA VAL A 122 -17.27 10.49 21.31
C VAL A 122 -18.52 11.01 20.61
N TRP A 123 -18.31 11.80 19.55
CA TRP A 123 -19.37 12.36 18.73
C TRP A 123 -18.85 12.64 17.30
N GLN A 124 -19.79 12.76 16.38
CA GLN A 124 -19.57 13.14 14.99
C GLN A 124 -20.67 14.09 14.56
N SER A 125 -20.28 15.16 13.87
CA SER A 125 -21.18 16.20 13.37
C SER A 125 -20.97 16.36 11.87
N PHE A 126 -22.07 16.48 11.14
CA PHE A 126 -22.07 16.76 9.70
C PHE A 126 -22.34 18.25 9.50
N LEU A 127 -21.48 18.88 8.72
CA LEU A 127 -21.52 20.31 8.43
C LEU A 127 -22.00 20.51 7.00
N ASP A 128 -23.19 21.09 6.88
CA ASP A 128 -23.82 21.40 5.60
C ASP A 128 -23.28 22.72 5.03
N GLY A 129 -23.08 22.78 3.71
CA GLY A 129 -22.67 24.00 3.02
C GLY A 129 -22.85 23.89 1.51
N SER A 130 -22.78 25.03 0.83
CA SER A 130 -23.26 25.23 -0.55
C SER A 130 -22.13 25.38 -1.59
N GLY A 131 -20.85 25.47 -1.18
CA GLY A 131 -19.71 25.66 -2.09
C GLY A 131 -18.53 24.74 -1.81
N ALA A 132 -17.53 24.72 -2.69
CA ALA A 132 -16.21 24.15 -2.41
C ALA A 132 -15.32 25.27 -1.84
N SER A 133 -14.69 25.05 -0.69
CA SER A 133 -13.81 26.05 -0.07
C SER A 133 -12.66 25.39 0.68
N LYS A 134 -11.59 26.15 0.95
CA LYS A 134 -10.55 25.74 1.89
C LYS A 134 -11.18 25.47 3.26
N SER A 135 -10.81 24.35 3.88
CA SER A 135 -11.28 23.99 5.21
C SER A 135 -10.34 24.52 6.29
N LEU A 136 -10.91 25.06 7.36
CA LEU A 136 -10.17 25.65 8.47
C LEU A 136 -10.76 25.15 9.79
N LEU A 137 -9.89 24.64 10.66
CA LEU A 137 -10.21 24.23 12.02
C LEU A 137 -9.51 25.16 13.00
N THR A 138 -10.28 25.79 13.88
CA THR A 138 -9.75 26.59 14.98
C THR A 138 -10.40 26.14 16.28
N VAL A 139 -9.57 25.71 17.25
CA VAL A 139 -10.01 25.40 18.62
C VAL A 139 -9.48 26.49 19.56
N PRO A 140 -10.29 27.51 19.90
CA PRO A 140 -9.86 28.56 20.81
C PRO A 140 -9.65 28.01 22.23
N THR A 141 -8.54 28.39 22.87
CA THR A 141 -8.22 27.94 24.24
C THR A 141 -9.01 28.66 25.33
N ASN A 142 -9.54 29.87 25.05
CA ASN A 142 -10.13 30.76 26.05
C ASN A 142 -11.60 31.15 25.78
N LEU A 143 -12.23 30.66 24.71
CA LEU A 143 -13.61 31.01 24.37
C LEU A 143 -14.59 30.03 25.03
N ILE A 144 -15.07 30.42 26.19
CA ILE A 144 -16.11 29.69 26.92
C ILE A 144 -17.42 30.43 26.71
N VAL A 145 -18.29 29.91 25.85
CA VAL A 145 -19.65 30.41 25.67
C VAL A 145 -20.59 29.45 26.42
N ASN A 146 -21.41 29.97 27.33
CA ASN A 146 -22.37 29.16 28.11
C ASN A 146 -21.76 27.97 28.88
N LYS A 147 -20.49 28.06 29.31
CA LYS A 147 -19.69 26.97 29.94
C LYS A 147 -19.20 25.87 28.99
N GLU A 148 -19.33 26.07 27.69
CA GLU A 148 -18.88 25.15 26.65
C GLU A 148 -17.72 25.76 25.86
N ASN A 149 -16.75 24.93 25.50
CA ASN A 149 -15.68 25.33 24.60
C ASN A 149 -16.21 25.29 23.18
N LEU A 150 -16.18 26.44 22.52
CA LEU A 150 -16.59 26.57 21.12
C LEU A 150 -15.50 26.01 20.19
N ILE A 151 -15.88 25.25 19.17
CA ILE A 151 -15.00 24.87 18.06
C ILE A 151 -15.50 25.62 16.83
N LEU A 152 -14.60 26.33 16.14
CA LEU A 152 -14.93 27.08 14.94
C LEU A 152 -14.42 26.30 13.73
N VAL A 153 -15.33 26.05 12.79
CA VAL A 153 -15.04 25.32 11.57
C VAL A 153 -15.54 26.12 10.39
N PHE A 154 -14.66 26.39 9.43
CA PHE A 154 -15.07 26.88 8.12
C PHE A 154 -14.89 25.77 7.10
N GLY A 155 -15.94 25.50 6.35
CA GLY A 155 -15.98 24.44 5.37
C GLY A 155 -17.17 24.65 4.44
N ARG A 156 -17.02 24.25 3.18
CA ARG A 156 -18.07 24.34 2.16
C ARG A 156 -18.73 25.72 2.00
N GLY A 157 -17.97 26.80 2.20
CA GLY A 157 -18.45 28.18 2.12
C GLY A 157 -19.23 28.69 3.34
N SER A 158 -19.33 27.90 4.42
CA SER A 158 -20.04 28.28 5.65
C SER A 158 -19.14 28.20 6.88
N LEU A 159 -19.37 29.11 7.83
CA LEU A 159 -18.76 29.10 9.16
C LEU A 159 -19.72 28.46 10.16
N HIS A 160 -19.24 27.46 10.88
CA HIS A 160 -19.98 26.74 11.91
C HIS A 160 -19.32 26.93 13.26
N ALA A 161 -20.14 27.17 14.28
CA ALA A 161 -19.73 27.06 15.67
C ALA A 161 -20.33 25.78 16.26
N VAL A 162 -19.45 24.91 16.75
CA VAL A 162 -19.81 23.59 17.27
C VAL A 162 -19.42 23.52 18.74
N SER A 163 -20.28 22.92 19.57
CA SER A 163 -19.93 22.65 20.96
C SER A 163 -18.87 21.55 21.06
N GLY A 164 -17.81 21.79 21.83
CA GLY A 164 -16.73 20.84 22.01
C GLY A 164 -17.07 19.62 22.88
N ILE A 165 -18.25 19.59 23.52
CA ILE A 165 -18.65 18.52 24.45
C ILE A 165 -19.47 17.44 23.74
N ASP A 166 -20.53 17.84 23.05
CA ASP A 166 -21.52 16.96 22.40
C ASP A 166 -21.49 17.03 20.87
N GLY A 167 -20.80 18.02 20.30
CA GLY A 167 -20.72 18.20 18.86
C GLY A 167 -21.95 18.90 18.26
N GLU A 168 -22.84 19.49 19.07
CA GLU A 168 -24.00 20.19 18.53
C GLU A 168 -23.59 21.48 17.80
N VAL A 169 -24.17 21.71 16.62
CA VAL A 169 -23.96 22.94 15.85
C VAL A 169 -24.82 24.03 16.49
N LEU A 170 -24.16 24.98 17.15
CA LEU A 170 -24.81 26.08 17.88
C LEU A 170 -25.37 27.14 16.93
N TRP A 171 -24.59 27.48 15.91
CA TRP A 171 -25.02 28.38 14.85
C TRP A 171 -24.18 28.15 13.58
N THR A 172 -24.75 28.55 12.44
CA THR A 172 -24.13 28.50 11.12
C THR A 172 -24.30 29.85 10.45
N LYS A 173 -23.23 30.33 9.82
CA LYS A 173 -23.23 31.54 9.00
C LYS A 173 -22.69 31.23 7.60
N ASP A 174 -23.54 31.38 6.60
CA ASP A 174 -23.15 31.19 5.20
C ASP A 174 -22.39 32.44 4.69
N PHE A 175 -21.30 32.19 3.97
CA PHE A 175 -20.46 33.17 3.26
C PHE A 175 -20.41 32.92 1.75
N ALA A 176 -21.11 31.89 1.25
CA ALA A 176 -21.10 31.54 -0.16
C ALA A 176 -21.79 32.60 -1.03
N ALA A 177 -22.82 33.27 -0.51
CA ALA A 177 -23.51 34.35 -1.21
C ALA A 177 -22.58 35.56 -1.43
N GLU A 178 -21.66 35.79 -0.51
CA GLU A 178 -20.66 36.85 -0.53
C GLU A 178 -19.44 36.52 -1.40
N SER A 179 -19.33 35.29 -1.92
CA SER A 179 -18.17 34.80 -2.70
C SER A 179 -16.83 35.02 -1.98
N LEU A 180 -16.84 34.96 -0.64
CA LEU A 180 -15.69 35.21 0.21
C LEU A 180 -14.83 33.95 0.35
N GLU A 181 -13.56 34.04 -0.06
CA GLU A 181 -12.55 33.03 0.23
C GLU A 181 -11.91 33.32 1.59
N VAL A 182 -12.38 32.64 2.63
CA VAL A 182 -11.86 32.78 4.00
C VAL A 182 -10.45 32.19 4.10
N GLN A 183 -9.49 33.01 4.52
CA GLN A 183 -8.10 32.60 4.72
C GLN A 183 -7.78 32.28 6.18
N HIS A 184 -8.31 33.08 7.11
CA HIS A 184 -8.03 32.94 8.55
C HIS A 184 -9.27 33.23 9.40
N ILE A 185 -9.38 32.48 10.51
CA ILE A 185 -10.34 32.71 11.58
C ILE A 185 -9.55 32.97 12.85
N ILE A 186 -9.67 34.16 13.40
CA ILE A 186 -8.89 34.58 14.55
C ILE A 186 -9.78 35.01 15.71
N GLN A 187 -9.27 34.78 16.90
CA GLN A 187 -9.84 35.34 18.11
C GLN A 187 -8.71 36.02 18.90
N PRO A 188 -8.63 37.36 18.88
CA PRO A 188 -7.66 38.10 19.68
C PRO A 188 -7.84 37.82 21.17
N VAL A 189 -6.72 37.66 21.90
CA VAL A 189 -6.73 37.40 23.33
C VAL A 189 -7.38 38.58 24.06
N GLY A 190 -8.49 38.33 24.77
CA GLY A 190 -9.25 39.36 25.50
C GLY A 190 -10.38 40.02 24.71
N SER A 191 -10.59 39.64 23.44
CA SER A 191 -11.76 40.06 22.65
C SER A 191 -12.92 39.06 22.77
N ASP A 192 -14.13 39.57 22.93
CA ASP A 192 -15.39 38.82 22.91
C ASP A 192 -15.93 38.60 21.48
N ALA A 193 -15.16 38.95 20.44
CA ALA A 193 -15.55 38.80 19.03
C ALA A 193 -14.56 37.92 18.25
N ILE A 194 -15.10 37.19 17.27
CA ILE A 194 -14.33 36.42 16.29
C ILE A 194 -14.13 37.29 15.05
N TYR A 195 -12.95 37.26 14.45
CA TYR A 195 -12.71 37.88 13.15
C TYR A 195 -12.52 36.81 12.08
N VAL A 196 -13.27 36.96 10.99
CA VAL A 196 -13.16 36.14 9.78
C VAL A 196 -12.57 37.02 8.70
N LEU A 197 -11.40 36.62 8.20
CA LEU A 197 -10.62 37.37 7.23
C LEU A 197 -10.58 36.61 5.91
N GLY A 198 -10.94 37.27 4.82
CA GLY A 198 -10.98 36.65 3.50
C GLY A 198 -10.86 37.64 2.36
N PHE A 199 -10.81 37.09 1.14
CA PHE A 199 -10.74 37.86 -0.09
C PHE A 199 -11.94 37.53 -0.98
N VAL A 200 -12.48 38.53 -1.65
CA VAL A 200 -13.51 38.35 -2.69
C VAL A 200 -12.83 38.49 -4.04
N GLY A 201 -12.68 37.36 -4.74
CA GLY A 201 -11.87 37.27 -5.95
C GLY A 201 -10.41 37.65 -5.69
N SER A 202 -9.76 38.32 -6.65
CA SER A 202 -8.38 38.79 -6.49
C SER A 202 -8.26 40.22 -5.97
N SER A 203 -9.34 41.01 -5.93
CA SER A 203 -9.26 42.47 -5.88
C SER A 203 -9.85 43.11 -4.62
N GLN A 204 -10.40 42.34 -3.68
CA GLN A 204 -11.06 42.90 -2.50
C GLN A 204 -10.75 42.06 -1.26
N PHE A 205 -10.43 42.72 -0.16
CA PHE A 205 -10.22 42.11 1.15
C PHE A 205 -11.34 42.52 2.10
N ASP A 206 -11.95 41.53 2.74
CA ASP A 206 -13.06 41.71 3.66
C ASP A 206 -12.72 41.13 5.05
N ALA A 207 -13.03 41.90 6.08
CA ALA A 207 -12.89 41.53 7.48
C ALA A 207 -14.26 41.60 8.17
N TYR A 208 -14.75 40.45 8.64
CA TYR A 208 -16.01 40.32 9.36
C TYR A 208 -15.74 40.12 10.84
N GLN A 209 -16.37 40.95 11.68
CA GLN A 209 -16.41 40.77 13.11
C GLN A 209 -17.72 40.08 13.49
N ILE A 210 -17.64 38.91 14.12
CA ILE A 210 -18.78 38.03 14.41
C ILE A 210 -18.90 37.83 15.92
N ASN A 211 -20.13 37.87 16.42
CA ASN A 211 -20.44 37.52 17.79
C ASN A 211 -20.38 35.99 17.98
N PRO A 212 -19.50 35.46 18.85
CA PRO A 212 -19.33 34.02 19.05
C PRO A 212 -20.57 33.32 19.61
N LYS A 213 -21.51 34.04 20.23
CA LYS A 213 -22.68 33.43 20.90
C LYS A 213 -23.81 33.07 19.93
N ASN A 214 -24.04 33.92 18.93
CA ASN A 214 -25.20 33.81 18.04
C ASN A 214 -24.82 33.85 16.54
N GLY A 215 -23.55 34.06 16.21
CA GLY A 215 -23.08 34.12 14.82
C GLY A 215 -23.46 35.40 14.09
N GLU A 216 -23.98 36.42 14.77
CA GLU A 216 -24.36 37.68 14.15
C GLU A 216 -23.12 38.51 13.76
N ILE A 217 -23.15 39.12 12.58
CA ILE A 217 -22.11 40.05 12.12
C ILE A 217 -22.27 41.35 12.90
N LEU A 218 -21.27 41.67 13.73
CA LEU A 218 -21.18 42.91 14.48
C LEU A 218 -20.69 44.07 13.60
N LYS A 219 -19.68 43.81 12.77
CA LYS A 219 -19.09 44.78 11.82
C LYS A 219 -18.59 44.05 10.58
N HIS A 220 -18.65 44.74 9.44
CA HIS A 220 -18.09 44.29 8.17
C HIS A 220 -17.34 45.45 7.53
N ASN A 221 -16.08 45.19 7.19
CA ASN A 221 -15.17 46.18 6.63
C ASN A 221 -14.56 45.58 5.37
N SER A 222 -14.65 46.32 4.27
CA SER A 222 -14.19 45.89 2.95
C SER A 222 -13.27 46.95 2.35
N ALA A 223 -12.16 46.54 1.75
CA ALA A 223 -11.25 47.45 1.06
C ALA A 223 -10.69 46.83 -0.23
N ALA A 224 -10.60 47.65 -1.28
CA ALA A 224 -10.13 47.21 -2.60
C ALA A 224 -8.60 47.13 -2.66
N LEU A 225 -8.10 46.00 -3.16
CA LEU A 225 -6.70 45.73 -3.42
C LEU A 225 -6.40 45.91 -4.92
N SER A 226 -5.71 46.98 -5.27
CA SER A 226 -5.45 47.36 -6.68
C SER A 226 -4.62 46.37 -7.48
N ASP A 227 -3.70 45.67 -6.82
CA ASP A 227 -2.64 44.88 -7.49
C ASP A 227 -2.90 43.37 -7.47
N GLY A 228 -4.09 42.97 -7.01
CA GLY A 228 -4.52 41.58 -7.00
C GLY A 228 -3.91 40.73 -5.87
N TYR A 229 -4.58 39.65 -5.52
CA TYR A 229 -4.20 38.66 -4.51
C TYR A 229 -3.55 37.42 -5.16
N SER A 230 -2.46 36.93 -4.57
CA SER A 230 -1.70 35.77 -5.05
C SER A 230 -2.22 34.39 -4.62
N GLY A 231 -3.20 34.33 -3.72
CA GLY A 231 -3.73 33.08 -3.16
C GLY A 231 -3.16 32.65 -1.81
N GLU A 232 -2.14 33.34 -1.28
CA GLU A 232 -1.51 33.01 0.00
C GLU A 232 -1.47 34.22 0.95
N ALA A 233 -1.99 34.06 2.16
CA ALA A 233 -1.92 35.08 3.21
C ALA A 233 -1.47 34.46 4.54
N ILE A 234 -0.55 35.12 5.25
CA ILE A 234 -0.03 34.71 6.55
C ILE A 234 -0.45 35.72 7.61
N LEU A 235 -1.04 35.22 8.70
CA LEU A 235 -1.34 36.02 9.88
C LEU A 235 -0.06 36.19 10.71
N VAL A 236 0.38 37.45 10.86
CA VAL A 236 1.62 37.77 11.59
C VAL A 236 1.31 38.20 13.03
N SER A 237 0.21 38.92 13.23
CA SER A 237 -0.32 39.27 14.56
C SER A 237 -1.85 39.26 14.52
N SER A 238 -2.51 39.56 15.64
CA SER A 238 -3.98 39.59 15.72
C SER A 238 -4.66 40.61 14.82
N ASP A 239 -3.90 41.52 14.21
CA ASP A 239 -4.33 42.72 13.50
C ASP A 239 -3.53 43.00 12.22
N LEU A 240 -2.53 42.17 11.88
CA LEU A 240 -1.71 42.28 10.68
C LEU A 240 -1.69 40.96 9.90
N LEU A 241 -2.02 41.07 8.61
CA LEU A 241 -1.96 40.00 7.63
C LEU A 241 -0.95 40.39 6.53
N VAL A 242 -0.13 39.44 6.10
CA VAL A 242 0.85 39.65 5.02
C VAL A 242 0.50 38.75 3.84
N THR A 243 0.47 39.31 2.64
CA THR A 243 0.21 38.60 1.38
C THR A 243 1.15 39.08 0.28
N LEU A 244 1.29 38.29 -0.79
CA LEU A 244 1.90 38.74 -2.05
C LEU A 244 0.83 39.24 -3.01
N ASP A 245 1.21 40.20 -3.86
CA ASP A 245 0.37 40.67 -4.97
C ASP A 245 0.24 39.59 -6.07
N ALA A 246 -0.72 39.74 -6.99
CA ALA A 246 -0.98 38.74 -8.04
C ALA A 246 0.24 38.48 -8.94
N THR A 247 1.13 39.46 -9.13
CA THR A 247 2.36 39.30 -9.93
C THR A 247 3.55 38.75 -9.13
N ARG A 248 3.40 38.56 -7.81
CA ARG A 248 4.45 38.15 -6.87
C ARG A 248 5.70 39.05 -6.90
N SER A 249 5.50 40.34 -7.16
CA SER A 249 6.55 41.37 -7.19
C SER A 249 6.53 42.29 -5.97
N LYS A 250 5.40 42.38 -5.27
CA LYS A 250 5.19 43.24 -4.10
C LYS A 250 4.69 42.44 -2.90
N LEU A 251 5.19 42.80 -1.71
CA LEU A 251 4.63 42.39 -0.43
C LEU A 251 3.55 43.40 -0.03
N VAL A 252 2.38 42.90 0.34
CA VAL A 252 1.26 43.69 0.83
C VAL A 252 1.01 43.35 2.29
N ILE A 253 1.09 44.35 3.15
CA ILE A 253 0.74 44.27 4.56
C ILE A 253 -0.66 44.88 4.72
N ILE A 254 -1.56 44.10 5.29
CA ILE A 254 -2.94 44.47 5.56
C ILE A 254 -3.09 44.62 7.06
N SER A 255 -3.26 45.86 7.51
CA SER A 255 -3.58 46.17 8.91
C SER A 255 -5.07 46.39 9.04
N PHE A 256 -5.68 45.76 10.05
CA PHE A 256 -7.11 45.84 10.32
C PHE A 256 -7.34 46.14 11.82
N GLN A 257 -7.20 47.40 12.21
CA GLN A 257 -7.46 47.83 13.59
C GLN A 257 -8.72 48.71 13.64
N ASP A 258 -9.57 48.49 14.63
CA ASP A 258 -10.77 49.30 14.93
C ASP A 258 -11.76 49.56 13.76
N GLY A 259 -11.67 48.77 12.69
CA GLY A 259 -12.52 48.91 11.49
C GLY A 259 -11.90 49.74 10.36
N GLU A 260 -10.63 50.14 10.45
CA GLU A 260 -9.90 50.68 9.31
C GLU A 260 -9.00 49.60 8.71
N ILE A 261 -9.11 49.40 7.40
CA ILE A 261 -8.25 48.48 6.64
C ILE A 261 -7.26 49.32 5.85
N ASN A 262 -5.99 49.25 6.23
CA ASN A 262 -4.91 49.96 5.55
C ASN A 262 -3.96 48.97 4.88
N PHE A 263 -3.67 49.24 3.60
CA PHE A 263 -2.72 48.49 2.79
C PHE A 263 -1.40 49.24 2.70
N GLN A 264 -0.32 48.58 3.09
CA GLN A 264 1.05 49.04 2.80
C GLN A 264 1.70 48.09 1.81
N GLN A 265 2.20 48.62 0.70
CA GLN A 265 2.88 47.85 -0.32
C GLN A 265 4.37 48.16 -0.31
N THR A 266 5.19 47.12 -0.40
CA THR A 266 6.65 47.25 -0.50
C THR A 266 7.14 46.37 -1.64
N SER A 267 8.02 46.90 -2.49
CA SER A 267 8.62 46.09 -3.57
C SER A 267 9.51 45.02 -2.96
N ILE A 268 9.43 43.79 -3.47
CA ILE A 268 10.24 42.67 -2.99
C ILE A 268 11.73 42.92 -3.27
N SER A 269 12.05 43.60 -4.37
CA SER A 269 13.42 44.04 -4.70
C SER A 269 14.05 44.87 -3.58
N ASP A 270 13.25 45.70 -2.92
CA ASP A 270 13.73 46.64 -1.91
C ASP A 270 14.03 45.94 -0.58
N VAL A 271 13.40 44.78 -0.34
CA VAL A 271 13.53 43.98 0.88
C VAL A 271 14.56 42.86 0.70
N LEU A 272 14.51 42.11 -0.41
CA LEU A 272 15.30 40.90 -0.63
C LEU A 272 16.51 41.12 -1.57
N GLY A 273 16.60 42.28 -2.24
CA GLY A 273 17.56 42.58 -3.30
C GLY A 273 17.18 41.97 -4.65
N ASP A 274 17.98 42.21 -5.68
CA ASP A 274 17.81 41.62 -7.03
C ASP A 274 18.13 40.12 -7.02
N SER A 275 17.21 39.31 -6.48
CA SER A 275 17.30 37.85 -6.52
C SER A 275 16.43 37.30 -7.66
N SER A 276 17.02 36.54 -8.58
CA SER A 276 16.32 35.94 -9.72
C SER A 276 15.50 34.72 -9.30
N GLY A 277 14.26 34.88 -8.83
CA GLY A 277 13.41 33.74 -8.46
C GLY A 277 11.99 34.18 -8.06
N THR A 278 11.03 33.28 -8.14
CA THR A 278 9.64 33.55 -7.72
C THR A 278 9.53 33.46 -6.19
N PRO A 279 9.12 34.53 -5.49
CA PRO A 279 8.97 34.48 -4.05
C PRO A 279 7.73 33.67 -3.67
N VAL A 280 7.87 32.86 -2.61
CA VAL A 280 6.80 32.06 -2.01
C VAL A 280 6.75 32.33 -0.52
N LEU A 281 5.55 32.56 0.01
CA LEU A 281 5.34 32.73 1.45
C LEU A 281 5.38 31.35 2.11
N VAL A 282 6.28 31.16 3.08
CA VAL A 282 6.34 29.90 3.82
C VAL A 282 5.39 29.99 5.00
N SER A 283 4.31 29.22 4.93
CA SER A 283 3.30 29.13 5.98
C SER A 283 3.94 28.64 7.28
N SER A 284 4.07 29.56 8.25
CA SER A 284 4.49 29.27 9.62
C SER A 284 3.76 30.23 10.55
N LYS A 285 3.21 29.72 11.65
CA LYS A 285 2.49 30.54 12.65
C LYS A 285 3.50 31.18 13.60
N LEU A 286 4.22 32.19 13.13
CA LEU A 286 5.20 32.93 13.92
C LEU A 286 4.64 34.32 14.30
N PRO A 287 4.61 34.71 15.58
CA PRO A 287 4.13 36.04 15.96
C PRO A 287 5.14 37.11 15.55
N GLY A 288 4.69 38.15 14.84
CA GLY A 288 5.49 39.31 14.46
C GLY A 288 6.56 39.05 13.39
N VAL A 289 6.66 37.81 12.88
CA VAL A 289 7.68 37.40 11.89
C VAL A 289 7.01 36.55 10.82
N PHE A 290 7.44 36.70 9.57
CA PHE A 290 7.09 35.78 8.49
C PHE A 290 8.33 35.40 7.67
N SER A 291 8.22 34.31 6.93
CA SER A 291 9.31 33.76 6.12
C SER A 291 8.97 33.80 4.65
N VAL A 292 9.90 34.32 3.84
CA VAL A 292 9.81 34.30 2.37
C VAL A 292 10.91 33.40 1.82
N LYS A 293 10.55 32.47 0.96
CA LYS A 293 11.48 31.57 0.26
C LYS A 293 11.72 32.08 -1.16
N VAL A 294 12.99 32.25 -1.52
CA VAL A 294 13.46 32.57 -2.87
C VAL A 294 14.67 31.70 -3.18
N ASN A 295 14.62 30.92 -4.27
CA ASN A 295 15.73 30.05 -4.71
C ASN A 295 16.32 29.14 -3.62
N GLY A 296 15.48 28.62 -2.72
CA GLY A 296 15.92 27.75 -1.62
C GLY A 296 16.55 28.47 -0.42
N ALA A 297 16.77 29.78 -0.48
CA ALA A 297 17.08 30.60 0.69
C ALA A 297 15.77 31.06 1.34
N VAL A 298 15.69 30.97 2.67
CA VAL A 298 14.55 31.48 3.43
C VAL A 298 15.01 32.72 4.19
N THR A 299 14.29 33.82 3.99
CA THR A 299 14.54 35.08 4.67
C THR A 299 13.45 35.30 5.71
N LEU A 300 13.85 35.54 6.95
CA LEU A 300 12.97 35.88 8.05
C LEU A 300 12.81 37.40 8.13
N ILE A 301 11.57 37.86 8.08
CA ILE A 301 11.22 39.28 8.04
C ILE A 301 10.35 39.60 9.26
N ARG A 302 10.76 40.60 10.04
CA ARG A 302 9.99 41.13 11.17
C ARG A 302 9.04 42.20 10.66
N VAL A 303 7.80 42.18 11.14
CA VAL A 303 6.87 43.30 11.00
C VAL A 303 6.91 44.08 12.30
N THR A 304 7.36 45.33 12.24
CA THR A 304 7.34 46.24 13.40
C THR A 304 5.92 46.74 13.68
N VAL A 305 5.71 47.35 14.85
CA VAL A 305 4.40 47.92 15.26
C VAL A 305 3.92 49.01 14.29
N GLU A 306 4.83 49.68 13.57
CA GLU A 306 4.51 50.68 12.54
C GLU A 306 4.31 50.05 11.14
N ALA A 307 4.17 48.73 11.05
CA ALA A 307 4.08 47.96 9.80
C ALA A 307 5.31 48.10 8.86
N LYS A 308 6.46 48.57 9.36
CA LYS A 308 7.74 48.52 8.61
C LYS A 308 8.32 47.11 8.63
N LEU A 309 8.87 46.70 7.49
CA LEU A 309 9.54 45.42 7.27
C LEU A 309 11.02 45.53 7.61
N GLU A 310 11.51 44.64 8.47
CA GLU A 310 12.93 44.50 8.78
C GLU A 310 13.40 43.08 8.44
N VAL A 311 14.40 42.97 7.56
CA VAL A 311 15.05 41.68 7.29
C VAL A 311 15.93 41.33 8.48
N ILE A 312 15.62 40.22 9.13
CA ILE A 312 16.29 39.81 10.36
C ILE A 312 17.47 38.89 10.05
N ASP A 313 17.19 37.85 9.26
CA ASP A 313 18.15 36.79 8.98
C ASP A 313 17.85 36.22 7.59
N LYS A 314 18.93 35.96 6.84
CA LYS A 314 18.86 35.31 5.53
C LYS A 314 19.56 33.99 5.65
N ILE A 315 18.77 32.93 5.72
CA ILE A 315 19.25 31.61 6.00
C ILE A 315 19.28 30.82 4.69
N ASN A 316 20.49 30.55 4.22
CA ASN A 316 20.70 29.70 3.06
C ASN A 316 20.43 28.24 3.48
N SER A 317 19.85 27.43 2.58
CA SER A 317 19.63 25.98 2.79
C SER A 317 18.75 25.60 3.99
N VAL A 318 17.72 26.39 4.31
CA VAL A 318 16.68 25.96 5.27
C VAL A 318 15.83 24.87 4.62
N ALA A 319 15.76 23.72 5.29
CA ALA A 319 14.93 22.61 4.85
C ALA A 319 13.47 22.82 5.32
N ALA A 320 13.26 23.13 6.61
CA ALA A 320 11.94 23.35 7.17
C ALA A 320 11.95 24.31 8.38
N ILE A 321 10.80 24.94 8.63
CA ILE A 321 10.52 25.83 9.77
C ILE A 321 9.29 25.26 10.50
N SER A 322 9.32 25.19 11.84
CA SER A 322 8.17 24.77 12.64
C SER A 322 7.24 25.95 12.95
N ASP A 323 6.00 25.64 13.30
CA ASP A 323 5.14 26.58 14.01
C ASP A 323 5.73 26.98 15.37
N ALA A 324 5.35 28.15 15.88
CA ALA A 324 5.78 28.62 17.19
C ALA A 324 5.05 27.88 18.32
N ILE A 325 5.77 27.58 19.40
CA ILE A 325 5.23 27.03 20.64
C ILE A 325 5.39 28.01 21.79
N ALA A 326 4.42 28.04 22.71
CA ALA A 326 4.51 28.82 23.93
C ALA A 326 5.36 28.10 24.99
N LEU A 327 6.25 28.83 25.67
CA LEU A 327 7.12 28.32 26.74
C LEU A 327 6.62 28.76 28.14
N SER A 328 6.50 30.08 28.32
CA SER A 328 6.06 30.77 29.55
C SER A 328 5.49 32.14 29.15
N GLU A 329 4.77 32.83 30.04
CA GLU A 329 4.02 34.07 29.74
C GLU A 329 4.80 35.03 28.80
N GLY A 330 4.33 35.14 27.55
CA GLY A 330 4.87 36.03 26.52
C GLY A 330 6.04 35.49 25.68
N GLN A 331 6.66 34.36 26.03
CA GLN A 331 7.77 33.78 25.28
C GLN A 331 7.32 32.65 24.35
N GLN A 332 7.57 32.83 23.05
CA GLN A 332 7.36 31.80 22.03
C GLN A 332 8.69 31.41 21.37
N ALA A 333 8.82 30.14 21.03
CA ALA A 333 9.98 29.58 20.35
C ALA A 333 9.57 28.78 19.12
N PHE A 334 10.44 28.75 18.12
CA PHE A 334 10.25 27.96 16.90
C PHE A 334 11.57 27.30 16.51
N ALA A 335 11.49 26.24 15.71
CA ALA A 335 12.65 25.51 15.23
C ALA A 335 12.92 25.75 13.76
N LEU A 336 14.21 25.80 13.46
CA LEU A 336 14.79 25.85 12.13
C LEU A 336 15.58 24.57 11.93
N VAL A 337 15.31 23.88 10.82
CA VAL A 337 16.04 22.69 10.43
C VAL A 337 16.83 22.97 9.17
N GLN A 338 18.15 22.81 9.27
CA GLN A 338 19.09 22.94 8.15
C GLN A 338 19.72 21.59 7.86
N HIS A 339 20.01 21.36 6.58
CA HIS A 339 20.74 20.19 6.13
C HIS A 339 22.14 20.60 5.69
N GLY A 340 23.18 19.99 6.25
CA GLY A 340 24.58 20.28 5.90
C GLY A 340 25.49 19.13 6.29
N ASP A 341 26.45 18.78 5.42
CA ASP A 341 27.47 17.75 5.69
C ASP A 341 26.93 16.38 6.16
N GLY A 342 25.78 15.94 5.64
CA GLY A 342 25.11 14.70 6.06
C GLY A 342 24.52 14.74 7.48
N LYS A 343 24.38 15.94 8.05
CA LYS A 343 23.81 16.19 9.37
C LYS A 343 22.57 17.05 9.27
N ILE A 344 21.65 16.78 10.18
CA ILE A 344 20.54 17.68 10.48
C ILE A 344 21.01 18.62 11.59
N HIS A 345 20.97 19.91 11.31
CA HIS A 345 21.16 20.95 12.31
C HIS A 345 19.79 21.48 12.75
N LEU A 346 19.40 21.14 13.97
CA LEU A 346 18.20 21.64 14.62
C LEU A 346 18.59 22.84 15.48
N THR A 347 18.06 24.01 15.13
CA THR A 347 18.26 25.24 15.88
C THR A 347 16.90 25.74 16.38
N VAL A 348 16.76 25.96 17.69
CA VAL A 348 15.56 26.55 18.28
C VAL A 348 15.85 27.99 18.65
N LYS A 349 15.03 28.93 18.16
CA LYS A 349 15.16 30.36 18.41
C LYS A 349 13.91 30.91 19.13
N LEU A 350 14.07 32.00 19.87
CA LEU A 350 12.94 32.76 20.41
C LEU A 350 12.39 33.69 19.33
N SER A 351 11.07 33.91 19.31
CA SER A 351 10.43 34.81 18.33
C SER A 351 10.87 36.28 18.50
N HIS A 352 11.06 36.70 19.74
CA HIS A 352 11.42 38.08 20.10
C HIS A 352 12.93 38.32 20.05
N ASP A 353 13.75 37.33 20.41
CA ASP A 353 15.21 37.37 20.31
C ASP A 353 15.71 36.30 19.33
N LEU A 354 15.95 36.75 18.10
CA LEU A 354 16.41 35.91 16.99
C LEU A 354 17.93 35.87 16.84
N SER A 355 18.64 36.64 17.69
CA SER A 355 20.10 36.72 17.71
C SER A 355 20.75 35.62 18.56
N GLY A 356 20.01 35.10 19.54
CA GLY A 356 20.42 33.98 20.39
C GLY A 356 19.79 32.65 19.98
N ASP A 357 20.58 31.58 19.96
CA ASP A 357 20.10 30.20 19.82
C ASP A 357 19.77 29.63 21.20
N LEU A 358 18.51 29.22 21.45
CA LEU A 358 18.14 28.50 22.68
C LEU A 358 18.70 27.08 22.72
N LEU A 359 18.75 26.46 21.54
CA LEU A 359 19.23 25.11 21.34
C LEU A 359 19.85 25.03 19.96
N LYS A 360 21.02 24.40 19.88
CA LYS A 360 21.65 24.04 18.62
C LYS A 360 22.17 22.62 18.74
N GLU A 361 21.53 21.71 18.02
CA GLU A 361 21.87 20.29 18.01
C GLU A 361 22.22 19.88 16.58
N SER A 362 23.29 19.08 16.43
CA SER A 362 23.68 18.50 15.15
C SER A 362 23.64 16.99 15.24
N ILE A 363 22.84 16.36 14.39
CA ILE A 363 22.60 14.91 14.43
C ILE A 363 22.99 14.31 13.09
N PHE A 364 23.74 13.20 13.14
CA PHE A 364 24.10 12.45 11.94
C PHE A 364 22.86 11.77 11.38
N MET A 365 22.63 11.92 10.08
CA MET A 365 21.48 11.35 9.41
C MET A 365 21.92 10.30 8.40
N ASP A 366 21.07 9.30 8.20
CA ASP A 366 21.21 8.41 7.06
C ASP A 366 20.83 9.16 5.78
N ASN A 367 21.76 9.22 4.82
CA ASN A 367 21.56 9.85 3.51
C ASN A 367 20.38 9.22 2.74
N GLN A 368 19.98 7.98 3.06
CA GLN A 368 18.86 7.28 2.42
C GLN A 368 17.46 7.79 2.84
N ARG A 369 17.37 8.82 3.69
CA ARG A 369 16.10 9.45 4.09
C ARG A 369 15.76 10.73 3.33
N GLY A 370 16.73 11.29 2.61
CA GLY A 370 16.53 12.50 1.82
C GLY A 370 16.47 13.79 2.65
N LEU A 371 15.78 14.80 2.14
CA LEU A 371 15.67 16.11 2.78
C LEU A 371 14.58 16.13 3.85
N VAL A 372 14.63 17.13 4.73
CA VAL A 372 13.57 17.37 5.71
C VAL A 372 12.42 18.12 5.05
N HIS A 373 11.20 17.60 5.16
CA HIS A 373 10.01 18.20 4.54
C HIS A 373 9.19 19.02 5.55
N LYS A 374 8.97 18.52 6.77
CA LYS A 374 8.27 19.23 7.84
C LYS A 374 8.91 18.97 9.20
N VAL A 375 8.73 19.90 10.14
CA VAL A 375 9.17 19.77 11.53
C VAL A 375 8.09 20.28 12.49
N PHE A 376 7.78 19.49 13.51
CA PHE A 376 6.89 19.86 14.61
C PHE A 376 7.68 19.84 15.91
N ILE A 377 7.44 20.81 16.79
CA ILE A 377 8.17 20.90 18.05
C ILE A 377 7.27 20.87 19.27
N ASN A 378 7.86 20.46 20.39
CA ASN A 378 7.25 20.53 21.71
C ASN A 378 8.30 20.87 22.76
N SER A 379 7.88 21.55 23.83
CA SER A 379 8.73 21.88 24.97
C SER A 379 8.40 20.99 26.18
N TYR A 380 9.37 20.82 27.06
CA TYR A 380 9.17 20.20 28.37
C TYR A 380 10.16 20.77 29.37
N ILE A 381 9.78 20.80 30.64
CA ILE A 381 10.66 21.26 31.71
C ILE A 381 11.60 20.11 32.10
N ARG A 382 12.91 20.38 32.06
CA ARG A 382 13.97 19.47 32.50
C ARG A 382 14.12 19.47 34.03
N THR A 383 14.91 18.56 34.57
CA THR A 383 15.16 18.44 36.02
C THR A 383 15.86 19.68 36.60
N ASP A 384 16.65 20.37 35.80
CA ASP A 384 17.33 21.63 36.12
C ASP A 384 16.42 22.87 35.98
N ARG A 385 15.12 22.67 35.72
CA ARG A 385 14.12 23.70 35.41
C ARG A 385 14.35 24.48 34.10
N SER A 386 15.30 24.05 33.26
CA SER A 386 15.45 24.59 31.91
C SER A 386 14.41 23.99 30.95
N ASN A 387 14.21 24.65 29.81
CA ASN A 387 13.34 24.15 28.75
C ASN A 387 14.11 23.16 27.88
N GLY A 388 13.64 21.92 27.83
CA GLY A 388 14.04 20.92 26.83
C GLY A 388 13.07 20.92 25.66
N PHE A 389 13.56 20.53 24.48
CA PHE A 389 12.77 20.47 23.26
C PHE A 389 12.71 19.04 22.71
N ARG A 390 11.60 18.71 22.07
CA ARG A 390 11.42 17.55 21.21
C ARG A 390 11.07 18.04 19.82
N ALA A 391 11.68 17.46 18.80
CA ALA A 391 11.34 17.76 17.41
C ALA A 391 10.92 16.47 16.71
N LEU A 392 9.70 16.45 16.17
CA LEU A 392 9.22 15.41 15.29
C LEU A 392 9.48 15.87 13.85
N ILE A 393 10.33 15.15 13.13
CA ILE A 393 10.77 15.48 11.78
C ILE A 393 10.14 14.50 10.81
N VAL A 394 9.51 15.06 9.77
CA VAL A 394 8.99 14.32 8.61
C VAL A 394 9.99 14.46 7.47
N MET A 395 10.52 13.32 7.05
CA MET A 395 11.50 13.23 5.97
C MET A 395 10.83 13.14 4.60
N GLU A 396 11.59 13.39 3.55
CA GLU A 396 11.14 13.33 2.15
C GLU A 396 10.77 11.91 1.72
N ASP A 397 11.43 10.88 2.27
CA ASP A 397 11.08 9.47 2.07
C ASP A 397 9.83 9.01 2.85
N HIS A 398 9.15 9.97 3.51
CA HIS A 398 8.02 9.79 4.40
C HIS A 398 8.35 9.05 5.71
N SER A 399 9.62 8.92 6.07
CA SER A 399 10.02 8.44 7.40
C SER A 399 9.79 9.50 8.48
N LEU A 400 9.58 9.01 9.70
CA LEU A 400 9.28 9.83 10.87
C LEU A 400 10.37 9.65 11.93
N LEU A 401 10.95 10.77 12.37
CA LEU A 401 12.02 10.79 13.36
C LEU A 401 11.61 11.63 14.56
N LEU A 402 11.79 11.12 15.77
CA LEU A 402 11.67 11.93 16.98
C LEU A 402 13.05 12.22 17.56
N LEU A 403 13.39 13.50 17.62
CA LEU A 403 14.63 14.00 18.21
C LEU A 403 14.38 14.51 19.62
N GLN A 404 15.31 14.17 20.52
CA GLN A 404 15.36 14.71 21.87
C GLN A 404 16.82 14.75 22.35
N GLN A 405 17.27 15.90 22.87
CA GLN A 405 18.58 16.04 23.51
C GLN A 405 19.76 15.61 22.61
N GLY A 406 19.72 15.96 21.32
CA GLY A 406 20.81 15.69 20.38
C GLY A 406 20.88 14.23 19.90
N ALA A 407 19.85 13.42 20.18
CA ALA A 407 19.76 12.04 19.74
C ALA A 407 18.40 11.73 19.09
N ILE A 408 18.40 10.76 18.19
CA ILE A 408 17.17 10.15 17.65
C ILE A 408 16.64 9.18 18.71
N VAL A 409 15.46 9.46 19.26
CA VAL A 409 14.81 8.60 20.26
C VAL A 409 14.28 7.33 19.60
N TRP A 410 13.62 7.50 18.47
CA TRP A 410 13.13 6.44 17.61
C TRP A 410 13.00 6.93 16.18
N SER A 411 13.03 5.99 15.23
CA SER A 411 12.81 6.21 13.81
C SER A 411 11.78 5.21 13.28
N ARG A 412 10.93 5.66 12.35
CA ARG A 412 9.90 4.84 11.72
C ARG A 412 9.93 5.00 10.21
N GLU A 413 9.91 3.89 9.48
CA GLU A 413 9.81 3.86 8.01
C GLU A 413 8.34 3.89 7.55
N ASP A 414 7.58 4.91 7.94
CA ASP A 414 6.15 5.01 7.61
C ASP A 414 5.87 5.23 6.10
N GLY A 415 6.91 5.40 5.27
CA GLY A 415 6.80 5.36 3.81
C GLY A 415 6.33 4.01 3.25
N LEU A 416 6.51 2.92 4.00
CA LEU A 416 5.98 1.59 3.65
C LEU A 416 4.45 1.52 3.62
N ALA A 417 3.74 2.51 4.18
CA ALA A 417 2.29 2.59 4.08
C ALA A 417 1.79 3.00 2.69
N SER A 418 2.64 3.49 1.78
CA SER A 418 2.26 3.98 0.45
C SER A 418 2.97 3.25 -0.70
N ILE A 419 2.92 1.91 -0.67
CA ILE A 419 3.40 1.02 -1.73
C ILE A 419 2.69 1.31 -3.06
N VAL A 420 3.48 1.41 -4.14
CA VAL A 420 3.03 1.57 -5.53
C VAL A 420 3.09 0.23 -6.25
N ASP A 421 4.23 -0.44 -6.20
CA ASP A 421 4.46 -1.71 -6.89
C ASP A 421 5.39 -2.62 -6.08
N VAL A 422 5.30 -3.93 -6.33
CA VAL A 422 6.02 -4.97 -5.60
C VAL A 422 6.54 -6.05 -6.55
N ILE A 423 7.81 -6.42 -6.38
CA ILE A 423 8.42 -7.57 -7.05
C ILE A 423 9.14 -8.46 -6.04
N THR A 424 9.42 -9.70 -6.41
CA THR A 424 10.22 -10.62 -5.59
C THR A 424 11.51 -10.98 -6.27
N SER A 425 12.59 -11.04 -5.48
CA SER A 425 13.87 -11.58 -5.91
C SER A 425 14.23 -12.85 -5.13
N GLU A 426 14.86 -13.79 -5.82
CA GLU A 426 15.40 -15.02 -5.23
C GLU A 426 16.70 -14.72 -4.47
N LEU A 427 16.93 -15.42 -3.37
CA LEU A 427 18.19 -15.34 -2.62
C LEU A 427 19.26 -16.26 -3.24
N PRO A 428 20.56 -15.97 -3.03
CA PRO A 428 21.65 -16.84 -3.47
C PRO A 428 21.68 -18.17 -2.70
N VAL A 429 22.24 -19.21 -3.31
CA VAL A 429 22.37 -20.53 -2.68
C VAL A 429 23.45 -20.49 -1.59
N GLU A 430 23.21 -21.15 -0.45
CA GLU A 430 24.22 -21.31 0.60
C GLU A 430 25.40 -22.14 0.06
N LYS A 431 26.61 -21.56 0.02
CA LYS A 431 27.82 -22.28 -0.39
C LYS A 431 28.14 -23.35 0.67
N GLU A 432 28.15 -24.62 0.28
CA GLU A 432 28.28 -25.77 1.20
C GLU A 432 29.55 -25.68 2.06
N GLY A 433 29.35 -25.53 3.37
CA GLY A 433 30.39 -25.54 4.40
C GLY A 433 29.88 -26.20 5.68
N VAL A 434 29.26 -27.38 5.56
CA VAL A 434 28.77 -28.12 6.73
C VAL A 434 29.92 -28.93 7.31
N SER A 435 30.55 -28.40 8.37
CA SER A 435 31.48 -29.17 9.19
C SER A 435 30.72 -30.27 9.96
N VAL A 436 31.30 -31.46 10.05
CA VAL A 436 30.71 -32.64 10.74
C VAL A 436 30.37 -32.34 12.21
N ALA A 437 31.14 -31.47 12.87
CA ALA A 437 30.89 -31.04 14.25
C ALA A 437 29.55 -30.27 14.42
N LYS A 438 29.13 -29.49 13.41
CA LYS A 438 27.82 -28.82 13.39
C LYS A 438 26.65 -29.80 13.29
N VAL A 439 26.87 -30.99 12.74
CA VAL A 439 25.83 -32.03 12.57
C VAL A 439 25.59 -32.76 13.89
N GLU A 440 26.65 -33.06 14.66
CA GLU A 440 26.55 -33.72 15.96
C GLU A 440 25.89 -32.84 17.04
N GLU A 441 26.28 -31.55 17.14
CA GLU A 441 25.62 -30.58 18.03
C GLU A 441 24.15 -30.37 17.62
N ASN A 442 23.86 -30.26 16.32
CA ASN A 442 22.49 -30.15 15.82
C ASN A 442 21.63 -31.36 16.15
N LEU A 443 22.19 -32.58 16.19
CA LEU A 443 21.39 -33.78 16.43
C LEU A 443 20.95 -33.90 17.89
N PHE A 444 21.82 -33.53 18.85
CA PHE A 444 21.45 -33.46 20.27
C PHE A 444 20.48 -32.31 20.56
N GLU A 445 20.69 -31.12 19.99
CA GLU A 445 19.74 -30.01 20.11
C GLU A 445 18.40 -30.34 19.44
N TRP A 446 18.42 -30.99 18.28
CA TRP A 446 17.22 -31.47 17.58
C TRP A 446 16.45 -32.48 18.43
N LEU A 447 17.14 -33.48 19.01
CA LEU A 447 16.52 -34.48 19.88
C LEU A 447 15.95 -33.85 21.15
N LYS A 448 16.67 -32.90 21.75
CA LYS A 448 16.21 -32.11 22.90
C LYS A 448 14.97 -31.28 22.53
N GLY A 449 14.97 -30.65 21.36
CA GLY A 449 13.83 -29.91 20.82
C GLY A 449 12.61 -30.80 20.60
N HIS A 450 12.78 -32.01 20.08
CA HIS A 450 11.68 -33.00 19.93
C HIS A 450 11.16 -33.52 21.26
N ILE A 451 12.03 -33.76 22.25
CA ILE A 451 11.61 -34.14 23.60
C ILE A 451 10.82 -33.00 24.25
N LEU A 452 11.26 -31.75 24.10
CA LEU A 452 10.57 -30.57 24.62
C LEU A 452 9.23 -30.34 23.91
N LYS A 453 9.16 -30.53 22.60
CA LYS A 453 7.91 -30.51 21.83
C LYS A 453 6.95 -31.60 22.29
N LEU A 454 7.43 -32.85 22.44
CA LEU A 454 6.63 -33.96 22.94
C LEU A 454 6.08 -33.68 24.35
N LYS A 455 6.92 -33.13 25.25
CA LYS A 455 6.46 -32.66 26.57
C LYS A 455 5.38 -31.58 26.44
N GLY A 456 5.54 -30.63 25.53
CA GLY A 456 4.55 -29.59 25.23
C GLY A 456 3.21 -30.17 24.73
N THR A 457 3.26 -31.05 23.72
CA THR A 457 2.07 -31.71 23.15
C THR A 457 1.34 -32.58 24.17
N LEU A 458 2.06 -33.18 25.11
CA LEU A 458 1.48 -33.97 26.21
C LEU A 458 1.06 -33.11 27.42
N MET A 459 1.17 -31.78 27.36
CA MET A 459 0.95 -30.85 28.47
C MET A 459 1.76 -31.17 29.74
N LEU A 460 2.95 -31.76 29.57
CA LEU A 460 3.91 -32.11 30.61
C LEU A 460 5.08 -31.10 30.70
N ALA A 461 5.02 -29.99 29.96
CA ALA A 461 6.07 -28.97 29.93
C ALA A 461 6.04 -28.09 31.20
N SER A 462 7.19 -27.96 31.86
CA SER A 462 7.40 -26.98 32.94
C SER A 462 7.55 -25.55 32.38
N ALA A 463 7.42 -24.52 33.22
CA ALA A 463 7.64 -23.13 32.80
C ALA A 463 9.05 -22.91 32.20
N ASP A 464 10.06 -23.63 32.71
CA ASP A 464 11.42 -23.60 32.18
C ASP A 464 11.53 -24.32 30.83
N ASP A 465 10.79 -25.43 30.63
CA ASP A 465 10.70 -26.10 29.32
C ASP A 465 10.05 -25.17 28.28
N VAL A 466 9.01 -24.43 28.67
CA VAL A 466 8.33 -23.43 27.81
C VAL A 466 9.26 -22.25 27.48
N ALA A 467 10.00 -21.75 28.46
CA ALA A 467 11.00 -20.71 28.25
C ALA A 467 12.15 -21.19 27.34
N ALA A 468 12.61 -22.43 27.50
CA ALA A 468 13.62 -23.03 26.62
C ALA A 468 13.09 -23.22 25.18
N ILE A 469 11.82 -23.58 25.01
CA ILE A 469 11.16 -23.62 23.69
C ILE A 469 11.12 -22.22 23.07
N GLN A 470 10.79 -21.18 23.85
CA GLN A 470 10.79 -19.79 23.39
C GLN A 470 12.20 -19.29 23.05
N GLU A 471 13.20 -19.61 23.86
CA GLU A 471 14.59 -19.22 23.61
C GLU A 471 15.16 -19.90 22.36
N MET A 472 14.89 -21.20 22.16
CA MET A 472 15.27 -21.89 20.92
C MET A 472 14.54 -21.32 19.70
N ARG A 473 13.28 -20.88 19.84
CA ARG A 473 12.53 -20.18 18.78
C ARG A 473 13.12 -18.79 18.46
N LEU A 474 13.64 -18.08 19.46
CA LEU A 474 14.31 -16.79 19.27
C LEU A 474 15.73 -16.96 18.69
N LYS A 475 16.43 -18.03 19.06
CA LYS A 475 17.78 -18.37 18.55
C LYS A 475 17.78 -18.96 17.15
N SER A 476 16.65 -19.42 16.62
CA SER A 476 16.56 -19.88 15.22
C SER A 476 16.62 -18.69 14.25
N SER A 477 17.79 -18.07 14.13
CA SER A 477 18.19 -17.05 13.12
C SER A 477 18.08 -17.57 11.68
N GLU A 478 17.58 -18.79 11.47
CA GLU A 478 17.42 -19.39 10.16
C GLU A 478 16.45 -18.61 9.27
N LYS A 479 15.37 -18.03 9.82
CA LYS A 479 14.35 -17.33 9.03
C LYS A 479 14.83 -16.02 8.42
N SER A 480 15.86 -15.39 8.99
CA SER A 480 16.47 -14.14 8.51
C SER A 480 17.76 -14.35 7.71
N LYS A 481 18.17 -15.61 7.47
CA LYS A 481 19.35 -15.90 6.65
C LYS A 481 19.14 -15.36 5.24
N LEU A 482 20.06 -14.54 4.77
CA LEU A 482 20.12 -14.00 3.40
C LEU A 482 20.59 -15.04 2.36
N THR A 483 20.28 -16.31 2.60
CA THR A 483 20.55 -17.44 1.71
C THR A 483 19.26 -18.19 1.47
N ARG A 484 19.12 -18.69 0.25
CA ARG A 484 17.95 -19.45 -0.18
C ARG A 484 17.82 -20.72 0.64
N ASP A 485 16.61 -20.98 1.11
CA ASP A 485 16.26 -22.26 1.72
C ASP A 485 16.00 -23.34 0.65
N HIS A 486 15.95 -24.61 1.08
CA HIS A 486 15.70 -25.73 0.18
C HIS A 486 14.31 -25.65 -0.48
N ASN A 487 13.31 -25.14 0.25
CA ASN A 487 11.90 -25.12 -0.15
C ASN A 487 11.49 -23.82 -0.89
N GLY A 488 12.37 -22.82 -0.94
CA GLY A 488 12.14 -21.56 -1.63
C GLY A 488 11.14 -20.64 -0.93
N PHE A 489 11.05 -20.71 0.41
CA PHE A 489 10.26 -19.80 1.23
C PHE A 489 10.98 -18.48 1.49
N ARG A 490 12.31 -18.48 1.51
CA ARG A 490 13.13 -17.28 1.76
C ARG A 490 13.39 -16.55 0.45
N LYS A 491 12.76 -15.39 0.35
CA LYS A 491 12.89 -14.43 -0.75
C LYS A 491 12.99 -13.00 -0.22
N LEU A 492 13.45 -12.10 -1.09
CA LEU A 492 13.37 -10.66 -0.85
C LEU A 492 12.14 -10.10 -1.57
N LEU A 493 11.27 -9.42 -0.82
CA LEU A 493 10.18 -8.62 -1.35
C LEU A 493 10.74 -7.22 -1.59
N ILE A 494 10.83 -6.79 -2.85
CA ILE A 494 11.29 -5.47 -3.22
C ILE A 494 10.06 -4.60 -3.49
N VAL A 495 9.97 -3.50 -2.76
CA VAL A 495 8.80 -2.64 -2.69
C VAL A 495 9.19 -1.23 -3.11
N LEU A 496 8.42 -0.63 -4.02
CA LEU A 496 8.54 0.77 -4.42
C LEU A 496 7.43 1.58 -3.75
N THR A 497 7.80 2.66 -3.05
CA THR A 497 6.84 3.55 -2.38
C THR A 497 6.57 4.81 -3.20
N ARG A 498 5.47 5.51 -2.88
CA ARG A 498 5.10 6.79 -3.53
C ARG A 498 6.18 7.87 -3.37
N ALA A 499 7.02 7.78 -2.33
CA ALA A 499 8.14 8.68 -2.10
C ALA A 499 9.34 8.44 -3.07
N GLY A 500 9.28 7.41 -3.92
CA GLY A 500 10.41 7.03 -4.77
C GLY A 500 11.53 6.29 -4.02
N LYS A 501 11.20 5.65 -2.88
CA LYS A 501 12.13 4.83 -2.10
C LYS A 501 11.85 3.34 -2.34
N LEU A 502 12.92 2.58 -2.49
CA LEU A 502 12.91 1.13 -2.55
C LEU A 502 13.23 0.54 -1.19
N TYR A 503 12.52 -0.52 -0.84
CA TYR A 503 12.80 -1.34 0.34
C TYR A 503 12.90 -2.80 -0.07
N ALA A 504 13.89 -3.52 0.45
CA ALA A 504 13.90 -4.97 0.42
C ALA A 504 13.49 -5.52 1.77
N LEU A 505 12.32 -6.16 1.83
CA LEU A 505 11.81 -6.85 3.01
C LEU A 505 12.13 -8.34 2.92
N HIS A 506 12.70 -8.89 3.98
CA HIS A 506 12.86 -10.34 4.06
C HIS A 506 11.52 -11.00 4.38
N THR A 507 11.11 -11.96 3.56
CA THR A 507 9.89 -12.79 3.76
C THR A 507 9.76 -13.49 5.12
N GLY A 508 10.84 -13.63 5.90
CA GLY A 508 10.85 -14.41 7.14
C GLY A 508 10.21 -13.68 8.31
N TYR A 509 10.65 -12.44 8.57
CA TYR A 509 10.13 -11.58 9.65
C TYR A 509 9.62 -10.22 9.14
N GLY A 510 9.70 -9.95 7.83
CA GLY A 510 9.36 -8.66 7.25
C GLY A 510 10.38 -7.56 7.54
N GLN A 511 11.56 -7.87 8.06
CA GLN A 511 12.58 -6.86 8.36
C GLN A 511 13.11 -6.21 7.07
N VAL A 512 13.39 -4.91 7.13
CA VAL A 512 14.08 -4.17 6.06
C VAL A 512 15.55 -4.61 6.04
N VAL A 513 15.98 -5.23 4.94
CA VAL A 513 17.38 -5.65 4.72
C VAL A 513 18.21 -4.47 4.23
N TRP A 514 17.68 -3.74 3.26
CA TRP A 514 18.26 -2.51 2.74
C TRP A 514 17.13 -1.60 2.26
N SER A 515 17.45 -0.30 2.18
CA SER A 515 16.57 0.68 1.56
C SER A 515 17.38 1.65 0.71
N LEU A 516 16.87 1.97 -0.47
CA LEU A 516 17.51 2.89 -1.41
C LEU A 516 16.52 3.97 -1.80
N LEU A 517 16.85 5.22 -1.50
CA LEU A 517 16.11 6.36 -2.01
C LEU A 517 16.73 6.80 -3.33
N LEU A 518 15.99 6.64 -4.42
CA LEU A 518 16.53 6.71 -5.78
C LEU A 518 17.18 8.08 -6.06
N PRO A 519 18.52 8.14 -6.21
CA PRO A 519 19.25 9.39 -6.43
C PRO A 519 18.91 10.03 -7.77
N ASN A 520 18.74 9.22 -8.83
CA ASN A 520 18.51 9.74 -10.18
C ASN A 520 17.17 10.46 -10.34
N LEU A 521 16.17 10.07 -9.54
CA LEU A 521 14.90 10.80 -9.45
C LEU A 521 15.06 12.21 -8.83
N ARG A 522 16.20 12.52 -8.21
CA ARG A 522 16.41 13.74 -7.41
C ARG A 522 17.44 14.70 -8.00
N LYS A 523 17.83 14.53 -9.27
CA LYS A 523 18.67 15.53 -9.95
C LYS A 523 17.98 16.90 -9.86
N SER A 524 18.77 17.95 -9.61
CA SER A 524 18.30 19.32 -9.28
C SER A 524 17.35 19.95 -10.29
N GLU A 525 17.21 19.37 -11.48
CA GLU A 525 16.30 19.79 -12.55
C GLU A 525 14.88 19.22 -12.40
N CYS A 526 14.67 18.24 -11.50
CA CYS A 526 13.40 17.54 -11.33
C CYS A 526 12.61 17.99 -10.11
N GLU A 527 11.55 18.78 -10.30
CA GLU A 527 10.71 19.25 -9.19
C GLU A 527 9.76 18.19 -8.61
N PHE A 528 9.34 17.20 -9.42
CA PHE A 528 8.32 16.20 -9.02
C PHE A 528 8.67 14.79 -9.53
N PRO A 529 9.62 14.08 -8.88
CA PRO A 529 9.86 12.69 -9.21
C PRO A 529 8.73 11.78 -8.76
N THR A 530 8.36 10.84 -9.63
CA THR A 530 7.43 9.77 -9.27
C THR A 530 7.92 8.43 -9.79
N GLY A 531 8.00 7.44 -8.90
CA GLY A 531 8.21 6.05 -9.28
C GLY A 531 6.93 5.47 -9.86
N LEU A 532 7.03 4.79 -11.01
CA LEU A 532 5.90 4.16 -11.67
C LEU A 532 5.84 2.68 -11.29
N ASN A 533 6.77 1.87 -11.81
CA ASN A 533 6.70 0.40 -11.73
C ASN A 533 8.10 -0.22 -11.55
N ILE A 534 8.12 -1.48 -11.09
CA ILE A 534 9.33 -2.31 -10.96
C ILE A 534 9.25 -3.53 -11.88
N TYR A 535 10.34 -3.80 -12.60
CA TYR A 535 10.47 -4.97 -13.47
C TYR A 535 11.72 -5.79 -13.13
N GLN A 536 11.66 -7.09 -13.43
CA GLN A 536 12.85 -7.95 -13.34
C GLN A 536 13.76 -7.61 -14.52
N TRP A 537 14.95 -7.07 -14.25
CA TRP A 537 15.91 -6.75 -15.30
C TRP A 537 16.68 -7.99 -15.73
N GLN A 538 17.23 -8.75 -14.78
CA GLN A 538 17.99 -9.96 -15.06
C GLN A 538 17.30 -11.18 -14.46
N VAL A 539 17.11 -12.25 -15.25
CA VAL A 539 16.45 -13.47 -14.77
C VAL A 539 17.47 -14.32 -14.01
N PRO A 540 17.21 -14.72 -12.75
CA PRO A 540 18.13 -15.59 -12.03
C PRO A 540 18.26 -16.95 -12.74
N HIS A 541 19.43 -17.28 -13.28
CA HIS A 541 19.74 -18.56 -13.93
C HIS A 541 20.97 -19.24 -13.31
N HIS A 542 21.15 -20.55 -13.51
CA HIS A 542 22.23 -21.33 -12.86
C HIS A 542 23.64 -20.80 -13.17
N HIS A 543 23.87 -20.18 -14.34
CA HIS A 543 25.13 -19.51 -14.70
C HIS A 543 25.24 -18.08 -14.15
N ALA A 544 24.10 -17.41 -13.90
CA ALA A 544 24.03 -16.07 -13.32
C ALA A 544 23.97 -16.09 -11.78
N MET A 545 24.04 -17.25 -11.13
CA MET A 545 24.04 -17.38 -9.66
C MET A 545 25.36 -16.97 -8.99
N ASP A 546 26.41 -16.69 -9.78
CA ASP A 546 27.64 -16.06 -9.28
C ASP A 546 27.51 -14.53 -9.18
N GLU A 547 26.54 -13.94 -9.89
CA GLU A 547 26.24 -12.50 -9.88
C GLU A 547 24.90 -12.23 -9.18
N ASN A 548 24.74 -11.03 -8.61
CA ASN A 548 23.48 -10.68 -7.96
C ASN A 548 22.44 -10.30 -9.02
N PRO A 549 21.18 -10.78 -8.89
CA PRO A 549 20.13 -10.40 -9.83
C PRO A 549 19.83 -8.91 -9.73
N SER A 550 19.55 -8.29 -10.88
CA SER A 550 19.23 -6.87 -10.98
C SER A 550 17.76 -6.61 -11.34
N ILE A 551 17.25 -5.46 -10.92
CA ILE A 551 15.89 -4.98 -11.16
C ILE A 551 15.91 -3.64 -11.91
N LEU A 552 14.86 -3.40 -12.69
CA LEU A 552 14.62 -2.16 -13.42
C LEU A 552 13.51 -1.38 -12.72
N ILE A 553 13.81 -0.13 -12.38
CA ILE A 553 12.83 0.82 -11.86
C ILE A 553 12.56 1.85 -12.94
N VAL A 554 11.27 2.06 -13.19
CA VAL A 554 10.78 3.03 -14.15
C VAL A 554 10.11 4.14 -13.37
N GLY A 555 10.57 5.37 -13.57
CA GLY A 555 9.99 6.59 -13.01
C GLY A 555 9.77 7.65 -14.06
N ARG A 556 9.21 8.78 -13.64
CA ARG A 556 9.04 9.98 -14.46
C ARG A 556 9.41 11.22 -13.66
N CYS A 557 9.86 12.24 -14.37
CA CYS A 557 10.23 13.52 -13.80
C CYS A 557 9.23 14.61 -14.22
N GLY A 558 8.21 14.86 -13.40
CA GLY A 558 7.16 15.85 -13.66
C GLY A 558 5.75 15.36 -13.32
N ARG A 559 4.80 16.29 -13.24
CA ARG A 559 3.39 15.99 -12.90
C ARG A 559 2.60 15.39 -14.08
N GLY A 560 2.96 15.75 -15.31
CA GLY A 560 2.27 15.33 -16.54
C GLY A 560 2.57 13.88 -16.95
N SER A 561 1.71 13.32 -17.80
CA SER A 561 1.98 12.04 -18.50
C SER A 561 3.11 12.16 -19.51
N ASP A 562 3.29 13.36 -20.07
CA ASP A 562 4.28 13.65 -21.13
C ASP A 562 5.65 14.02 -20.55
N ALA A 563 5.79 13.93 -19.23
CA ALA A 563 7.04 14.16 -18.52
C ALA A 563 8.11 13.13 -18.94
N PRO A 564 9.40 13.54 -19.01
CA PRO A 564 10.49 12.64 -19.37
C PRO A 564 10.60 11.48 -18.39
N GLY A 565 10.85 10.29 -18.94
CA GLY A 565 11.05 9.06 -18.20
C GLY A 565 12.44 8.97 -17.56
N VAL A 566 12.54 8.22 -16.46
CA VAL A 566 13.79 7.93 -15.77
C VAL A 566 13.90 6.43 -15.54
N LEU A 567 15.04 5.84 -15.88
CA LEU A 567 15.34 4.44 -15.61
C LEU A 567 16.45 4.33 -14.57
N SER A 568 16.28 3.42 -13.61
CA SER A 568 17.29 3.08 -12.62
C SER A 568 17.42 1.57 -12.53
N PHE A 569 18.66 1.09 -12.56
CA PHE A 569 19.01 -0.33 -12.48
C PHE A 569 19.64 -0.59 -11.13
N VAL A 570 19.04 -1.45 -10.33
CA VAL A 570 19.44 -1.67 -8.93
C VAL A 570 19.75 -3.14 -8.72
N ASP A 571 20.80 -3.42 -7.94
CA ASP A 571 21.09 -4.76 -7.45
C ASP A 571 20.02 -5.16 -6.41
N ALA A 572 19.31 -6.26 -6.66
CA ALA A 572 18.23 -6.74 -5.79
C ALA A 572 18.71 -7.18 -4.40
N TYR A 573 19.96 -7.61 -4.26
CA TYR A 573 20.52 -8.14 -3.03
C TYR A 573 21.15 -7.05 -2.16
N THR A 574 21.95 -6.17 -2.76
CA THR A 574 22.67 -5.10 -2.02
C THR A 574 21.91 -3.79 -1.94
N GLY A 575 20.98 -3.54 -2.88
CA GLY A 575 20.27 -2.28 -2.98
C GLY A 575 21.11 -1.14 -3.55
N THR A 576 22.25 -1.42 -4.18
CA THR A 576 23.06 -0.38 -4.84
C THR A 576 22.55 -0.10 -6.24
N GLU A 577 22.42 1.17 -6.60
CA GLU A 577 22.16 1.58 -7.98
C GLU A 577 23.40 1.29 -8.85
N ILE A 578 23.24 0.39 -9.81
CA ILE A 578 24.29 -0.05 -10.73
C ILE A 578 24.44 0.98 -11.85
N ASN A 579 23.31 1.42 -12.41
CA ASN A 579 23.26 2.37 -13.51
C ASN A 579 21.95 3.15 -13.48
N SER A 580 21.93 4.33 -14.09
CA SER A 580 20.76 5.19 -14.19
C SER A 580 20.76 5.93 -15.52
N MET A 581 19.60 6.08 -16.15
CA MET A 581 19.47 6.74 -17.45
C MET A 581 18.28 7.69 -17.44
N ASP A 582 18.51 8.92 -17.92
CA ASP A 582 17.44 9.90 -18.14
C ASP A 582 16.98 9.79 -19.60
N LEU A 583 15.68 9.67 -19.81
CA LEU A 583 15.09 9.56 -21.14
C LEU A 583 14.61 10.93 -21.61
N ALA A 584 14.86 11.23 -22.89
CA ALA A 584 14.32 12.43 -23.54
C ALA A 584 12.81 12.31 -23.87
N HIS A 585 12.25 11.12 -23.79
CA HIS A 585 10.85 10.82 -24.10
C HIS A 585 10.06 10.44 -22.84
N SER A 586 8.75 10.59 -22.90
CA SER A 586 7.84 10.11 -21.86
C SER A 586 7.68 8.60 -21.91
N ILE A 587 7.21 7.99 -20.82
CA ILE A 587 6.93 6.56 -20.74
C ILE A 587 5.45 6.39 -20.46
N SER A 588 4.72 5.84 -21.43
CA SER A 588 3.30 5.51 -21.30
C SER A 588 3.09 4.06 -20.85
N GLN A 589 3.88 3.12 -21.37
CA GLN A 589 3.76 1.70 -21.06
C GLN A 589 5.12 0.99 -21.17
N VAL A 590 5.33 -0.03 -20.33
CA VAL A 590 6.52 -0.89 -20.37
C VAL A 590 6.09 -2.34 -20.57
N ILE A 591 6.66 -3.00 -21.56
CA ILE A 591 6.30 -4.36 -21.98
C ILE A 591 7.54 -5.26 -21.83
N PRO A 592 7.59 -6.15 -20.83
CA PRO A 592 8.69 -7.08 -20.66
C PRO A 592 8.56 -8.26 -21.64
N LEU A 593 9.48 -8.35 -22.61
CA LEU A 593 9.51 -9.42 -23.61
C LEU A 593 9.99 -10.75 -23.00
N PRO A 594 9.63 -11.91 -23.56
CA PRO A 594 10.04 -13.22 -23.03
C PRO A 594 11.49 -13.60 -23.34
N PHE A 595 12.25 -12.74 -24.01
CA PHE A 595 13.60 -13.01 -24.48
C PHE A 595 14.64 -12.45 -23.51
N THR A 596 15.78 -13.15 -23.41
CA THR A 596 16.96 -12.72 -22.67
C THR A 596 18.17 -12.68 -23.59
N ASP A 597 19.11 -11.76 -23.31
CA ASP A 597 20.42 -11.74 -23.97
C ASP A 597 21.42 -12.72 -23.32
N SER A 598 22.66 -12.77 -23.81
CA SER A 598 23.71 -13.65 -23.25
C SER A 598 24.08 -13.35 -21.79
N THR A 599 23.74 -12.17 -21.28
CA THR A 599 23.91 -11.78 -19.87
C THR A 599 22.68 -12.04 -19.01
N GLU A 600 21.68 -12.74 -19.57
CA GLU A 600 20.38 -13.03 -18.96
C GLU A 600 19.56 -11.76 -18.65
N GLN A 601 19.87 -10.64 -19.30
CA GLN A 601 19.06 -9.42 -19.22
C GLN A 601 17.83 -9.60 -20.09
N ARG A 602 16.66 -9.38 -19.49
CA ARG A 602 15.38 -9.49 -20.16
C ARG A 602 15.15 -8.27 -21.04
N LEU A 603 14.71 -8.49 -22.28
CA LEU A 603 14.37 -7.40 -23.19
C LEU A 603 13.07 -6.72 -22.75
N HIS A 604 13.03 -5.39 -22.83
CA HIS A 604 11.90 -4.54 -22.48
C HIS A 604 11.63 -3.56 -23.63
N LEU A 605 10.35 -3.38 -23.96
CA LEU A 605 9.88 -2.31 -24.85
C LEU A 605 9.24 -1.21 -24.03
N LEU A 606 9.75 0.01 -24.16
CA LEU A 606 9.18 1.22 -23.55
C LEU A 606 8.42 1.98 -24.64
N ILE A 607 7.13 2.19 -24.43
CA ILE A 607 6.28 2.96 -25.36
C ILE A 607 6.18 4.40 -24.84
N ASP A 608 6.37 5.38 -25.72
CA ASP A 608 6.22 6.80 -25.39
C ASP A 608 4.78 7.31 -25.58
N GLY A 609 4.54 8.60 -25.29
CA GLY A 609 3.24 9.24 -25.54
C GLY A 609 2.87 9.38 -27.03
N ASN A 610 3.87 9.32 -27.92
CA ASN A 610 3.71 9.41 -29.37
C ASN A 610 3.64 8.03 -30.05
N GLN A 611 3.54 6.95 -29.27
CA GLN A 611 3.48 5.55 -29.73
C GLN A 611 4.76 5.02 -30.40
N HIS A 612 5.91 5.66 -30.18
CA HIS A 612 7.21 5.07 -30.49
C HIS A 612 7.60 4.03 -29.43
N ALA A 613 8.19 2.94 -29.87
CA ALA A 613 8.69 1.87 -29.02
C ALA A 613 10.21 1.88 -28.96
N TYR A 614 10.76 1.91 -27.75
CA TYR A 614 12.19 1.88 -27.50
C TYR A 614 12.61 0.55 -26.89
N LEU A 615 13.59 -0.12 -27.51
CA LEU A 615 14.12 -1.41 -27.06
C LEU A 615 15.26 -1.24 -26.05
N TYR A 616 15.17 -1.97 -24.94
CA TYR A 616 16.21 -2.09 -23.92
C TYR A 616 16.44 -3.56 -23.56
N PRO A 617 17.67 -4.01 -23.22
CA PRO A 617 18.93 -3.24 -23.24
C PRO A 617 19.35 -2.80 -24.64
N ARG A 618 20.10 -1.70 -24.71
CA ARG A 618 20.61 -1.16 -25.98
C ARG A 618 21.92 -1.86 -26.41
N THR A 619 21.84 -3.18 -26.65
CA THR A 619 22.95 -4.01 -27.13
C THR A 619 22.70 -4.52 -28.54
N SER A 620 23.77 -4.84 -29.29
CA SER A 620 23.64 -5.41 -30.64
C SER A 620 22.96 -6.78 -30.63
N GLU A 621 23.27 -7.60 -29.62
CA GLU A 621 22.63 -8.92 -29.45
C GLU A 621 21.12 -8.79 -29.18
N ALA A 622 20.70 -7.84 -28.34
CA ALA A 622 19.28 -7.61 -28.10
C ALA A 622 18.54 -7.21 -29.38
N ILE A 623 19.14 -6.36 -30.23
CA ILE A 623 18.58 -6.04 -31.55
C ILE A 623 18.48 -7.30 -32.41
N ASP A 624 19.55 -8.10 -32.50
CA ASP A 624 19.57 -9.29 -33.36
C ASP A 624 18.50 -10.31 -32.95
N ILE A 625 18.31 -10.52 -31.63
CA ILE A 625 17.25 -11.37 -31.08
C ILE A 625 15.88 -10.79 -31.43
N PHE A 626 15.70 -9.49 -31.22
CA PHE A 626 14.45 -8.80 -31.47
C PHE A 626 14.07 -8.80 -32.96
N GLN A 627 15.02 -8.60 -33.86
CA GLN A 627 14.80 -8.60 -35.31
C GLN A 627 14.32 -9.96 -35.84
N ARG A 628 14.77 -11.07 -35.23
CA ARG A 628 14.29 -12.42 -35.60
C ARG A 628 12.81 -12.61 -35.31
N GLU A 629 12.30 -11.97 -34.26
CA GLU A 629 10.92 -12.10 -33.79
C GLU A 629 10.07 -10.86 -34.10
N PHE A 630 10.59 -9.91 -34.87
CA PHE A 630 9.99 -8.60 -35.13
C PHE A 630 8.53 -8.69 -35.62
N SER A 631 8.24 -9.65 -36.50
CA SER A 631 6.91 -9.85 -37.07
C SER A 631 5.87 -10.41 -36.08
N ASN A 632 6.32 -10.91 -34.92
CA ASN A 632 5.49 -11.61 -33.94
C ASN A 632 5.19 -10.75 -32.70
N ILE A 633 5.63 -9.48 -32.70
CA ILE A 633 5.49 -8.58 -31.55
C ILE A 633 4.34 -7.60 -31.81
N TYR A 634 3.35 -7.67 -30.93
CA TYR A 634 2.16 -6.83 -30.94
C TYR A 634 2.02 -6.19 -29.56
N TRP A 635 1.46 -4.99 -29.55
CA TRP A 635 1.07 -4.33 -28.31
C TRP A 635 -0.29 -3.67 -28.47
N TYR A 636 -0.94 -3.34 -27.36
CA TYR A 636 -2.25 -2.72 -27.37
C TYR A 636 -2.28 -1.56 -26.39
N SER A 637 -3.06 -0.52 -26.71
CA SER A 637 -3.31 0.63 -25.85
C SER A 637 -4.78 0.70 -25.47
N VAL A 638 -5.06 1.06 -24.21
CA VAL A 638 -6.42 1.24 -23.69
C VAL A 638 -6.58 2.70 -23.24
N GLU A 639 -7.37 3.46 -24.00
CA GLU A 639 -7.75 4.83 -23.68
C GLU A 639 -9.11 4.82 -22.95
N THR A 640 -9.08 4.69 -21.62
CA THR A 640 -10.31 4.53 -20.81
C THR A 640 -11.25 5.73 -20.89
N ASN A 641 -10.71 6.96 -20.98
CA ASN A 641 -11.49 8.19 -21.03
C ASN A 641 -12.25 8.37 -22.35
N ASN A 642 -11.61 7.98 -23.46
CA ASN A 642 -12.18 8.06 -24.80
C ASN A 642 -12.99 6.81 -25.16
N GLY A 643 -12.88 5.74 -24.37
CA GLY A 643 -13.51 4.45 -24.67
C GLY A 643 -12.89 3.75 -25.87
N ILE A 644 -11.58 3.91 -26.12
CA ILE A 644 -10.93 3.36 -27.32
C ILE A 644 -9.87 2.33 -26.93
N ILE A 645 -9.89 1.17 -27.58
CA ILE A 645 -8.84 0.14 -27.49
C ILE A 645 -8.23 -0.03 -28.87
N LYS A 646 -6.91 0.12 -28.98
CA LYS A 646 -6.17 -0.03 -30.24
C LYS A 646 -5.14 -1.14 -30.12
N GLY A 647 -4.96 -1.89 -31.19
CA GLY A 647 -3.86 -2.84 -31.35
C GLY A 647 -2.85 -2.32 -32.37
N HIS A 648 -1.59 -2.49 -32.04
CA HIS A 648 -0.45 -1.89 -32.73
C HIS A 648 0.56 -2.96 -33.14
N VAL A 649 1.22 -2.74 -34.28
CA VAL A 649 2.39 -3.51 -34.72
C VAL A 649 3.57 -2.58 -34.90
N LEU A 650 4.77 -3.09 -34.67
CA LEU A 650 6.02 -2.37 -34.90
C LEU A 650 6.35 -2.43 -36.40
N LYS A 651 6.77 -1.30 -36.99
CA LYS A 651 6.92 -1.17 -38.45
C LYS A 651 8.36 -0.98 -38.88
N SER A 652 8.94 0.18 -38.60
CA SER A 652 10.25 0.61 -39.07
C SER A 652 10.97 1.38 -37.98
N ASN A 653 12.30 1.50 -38.11
CA ASN A 653 13.09 2.31 -37.19
C ASN A 653 12.66 3.78 -37.28
N CYS A 654 12.71 4.49 -36.16
CA CYS A 654 12.40 5.92 -36.11
C CYS A 654 13.39 6.72 -36.95
N ILE A 655 12.87 7.62 -37.79
CA ILE A 655 13.70 8.53 -38.58
C ILE A 655 13.82 9.86 -37.81
N GLN A 656 14.84 9.96 -36.97
CA GLN A 656 15.29 11.24 -36.39
C GLN A 656 16.50 11.77 -37.18
N GLU A 657 17.10 12.90 -36.77
CA GLU A 657 18.32 13.46 -37.39
C GLU A 657 19.46 12.43 -37.49
N VAL A 658 19.45 11.41 -36.61
CA VAL A 658 20.23 10.17 -36.70
C VAL A 658 19.25 8.98 -36.60
N VAL A 659 19.47 7.94 -37.41
CA VAL A 659 18.66 6.70 -37.33
C VAL A 659 18.95 5.99 -36.01
N ASP A 660 18.01 6.04 -35.06
CA ASP A 660 18.07 5.27 -33.82
C ASP A 660 17.55 3.85 -34.10
N ASN A 661 18.45 2.88 -34.20
CA ASN A 661 18.11 1.47 -34.42
C ASN A 661 17.34 0.82 -33.25
N TYR A 662 17.28 1.49 -32.09
CA TYR A 662 16.55 1.02 -30.92
C TYR A 662 15.16 1.64 -30.80
N CYS A 663 14.84 2.63 -31.63
CA CYS A 663 13.53 3.28 -31.68
C CYS A 663 12.75 2.74 -32.87
N LEU A 664 11.48 2.39 -32.65
CA LEU A 664 10.59 1.80 -33.64
C LEU A 664 9.28 2.57 -33.69
N GLU A 665 8.81 2.86 -34.89
CA GLU A 665 7.48 3.41 -35.11
C GLU A 665 6.42 2.30 -35.00
N SER A 666 5.32 2.60 -34.31
CA SER A 666 4.15 1.74 -34.25
C SER A 666 3.14 2.12 -35.33
N ARG A 667 2.36 1.14 -35.79
CA ARG A 667 1.22 1.33 -36.68
C ARG A 667 -0.02 0.63 -36.13
N ASP A 668 -1.13 1.34 -36.08
CA ASP A 668 -2.44 0.78 -35.75
C ASP A 668 -2.84 -0.33 -36.74
N ILE A 669 -3.31 -1.46 -36.22
CA ILE A 669 -3.87 -2.58 -36.98
C ILE A 669 -5.39 -2.60 -36.89
N TRP A 670 -5.89 -2.44 -35.67
CA TRP A 670 -7.31 -2.51 -35.35
C TRP A 670 -7.64 -1.54 -34.22
N SER A 671 -8.89 -1.09 -34.17
CA SER A 671 -9.41 -0.22 -33.13
C SER A 671 -10.84 -0.64 -32.79
N ILE A 672 -11.14 -0.69 -31.50
CA ILE A 672 -12.47 -0.92 -30.95
C ILE A 672 -12.86 0.36 -30.21
N VAL A 673 -13.98 0.95 -30.63
CA VAL A 673 -14.51 2.19 -30.05
C VAL A 673 -15.79 1.85 -29.30
N PHE A 674 -15.80 2.15 -28.00
CA PHE A 674 -16.98 2.12 -27.14
C PHE A 674 -17.53 3.55 -27.07
N PRO A 675 -18.73 3.81 -27.60
CA PRO A 675 -19.29 5.16 -27.59
C PRO A 675 -19.49 5.66 -26.16
N SER A 676 -18.92 6.83 -25.84
CA SER A 676 -18.98 7.44 -24.51
C SER A 676 -20.41 7.70 -24.00
N ASP A 677 -21.37 7.81 -24.92
CA ASP A 677 -22.78 8.05 -24.61
C ASP A 677 -23.49 6.79 -24.08
N SER A 678 -22.96 5.60 -24.40
CA SER A 678 -23.59 4.31 -24.06
C SER A 678 -22.73 3.43 -23.15
N GLU A 679 -21.41 3.44 -23.30
CA GLU A 679 -20.49 2.58 -22.57
C GLU A 679 -19.23 3.32 -22.14
N LYS A 680 -18.81 3.09 -20.89
CA LYS A 680 -17.55 3.58 -20.34
C LYS A 680 -16.75 2.41 -19.79
N ILE A 681 -15.47 2.33 -20.17
CA ILE A 681 -14.55 1.28 -19.68
C ILE A 681 -14.27 1.52 -18.20
N ILE A 682 -14.50 0.51 -17.35
CA ILE A 682 -14.29 0.59 -15.90
C ILE A 682 -13.16 -0.31 -15.39
N ALA A 683 -12.93 -1.46 -16.03
CA ALA A 683 -11.88 -2.39 -15.63
C ALA A 683 -11.34 -3.15 -16.85
N THR A 684 -10.03 -3.37 -16.86
CA THR A 684 -9.35 -4.24 -17.83
C THR A 684 -8.39 -5.18 -17.12
N VAL A 685 -8.34 -6.44 -17.54
CA VAL A 685 -7.50 -7.46 -16.91
C VAL A 685 -6.92 -8.40 -17.96
N THR A 686 -5.64 -8.74 -17.80
CA THR A 686 -4.95 -9.76 -18.59
C THR A 686 -4.42 -10.86 -17.70
N ARG A 687 -4.08 -12.00 -18.31
CA ARG A 687 -3.44 -13.10 -17.61
C ARG A 687 -2.04 -12.72 -17.14
N LYS A 688 -1.68 -13.11 -15.92
CA LYS A 688 -0.33 -12.90 -15.40
C LYS A 688 0.71 -13.59 -16.30
N SER A 689 1.75 -12.87 -16.70
CA SER A 689 2.78 -13.35 -17.64
C SER A 689 3.59 -14.53 -17.11
N LYS A 690 3.78 -14.62 -15.78
CA LYS A 690 4.51 -15.68 -15.08
C LYS A 690 3.66 -16.91 -14.74
N GLU A 691 2.36 -16.90 -15.04
CA GLU A 691 1.49 -18.04 -14.75
C GLU A 691 1.81 -19.24 -15.66
N VAL A 692 2.01 -20.40 -15.04
CA VAL A 692 2.19 -21.70 -15.71
C VAL A 692 0.88 -22.49 -15.61
N VAL A 693 0.49 -23.13 -16.72
CA VAL A 693 -0.69 -23.98 -16.80
C VAL A 693 -0.26 -25.42 -17.08
N HIS A 694 -0.51 -26.33 -16.14
CA HIS A 694 -0.12 -27.73 -16.28
C HIS A 694 -1.05 -28.51 -17.22
N THR A 695 -2.36 -28.46 -16.97
CA THR A 695 -3.35 -29.24 -17.72
C THR A 695 -4.05 -28.39 -18.78
N GLN A 696 -3.95 -28.80 -20.05
CA GLN A 696 -4.60 -28.14 -21.19
C GLN A 696 -6.04 -28.61 -21.44
N ALA A 697 -6.49 -29.67 -20.76
CA ALA A 697 -7.84 -30.21 -20.89
C ALA A 697 -8.45 -30.46 -19.52
N LYS A 698 -9.79 -30.42 -19.47
CA LYS A 698 -10.61 -30.79 -18.33
C LYS A 698 -11.38 -32.06 -18.70
N ILE A 699 -11.30 -33.07 -17.85
CA ILE A 699 -11.99 -34.35 -18.03
C ILE A 699 -13.42 -34.20 -17.50
N ILE A 700 -14.43 -34.55 -18.30
CA ILE A 700 -15.82 -34.63 -17.87
C ILE A 700 -16.14 -36.10 -17.59
N ALA A 701 -16.30 -36.44 -16.31
CA ALA A 701 -16.56 -37.83 -15.90
C ALA A 701 -17.93 -38.35 -16.38
N ALA A 702 -18.93 -37.46 -16.48
CA ALA A 702 -20.31 -37.84 -16.85
C ALA A 702 -20.47 -38.39 -18.28
N GLU A 703 -19.57 -38.03 -19.20
CA GLU A 703 -19.68 -38.36 -20.62
C GLU A 703 -18.43 -39.07 -21.18
N GLU A 704 -17.45 -39.42 -20.31
CA GLU A 704 -16.08 -39.82 -20.71
C GLU A 704 -15.46 -38.85 -21.74
N ASP A 705 -15.83 -37.57 -21.66
CA ASP A 705 -15.50 -36.55 -22.66
C ASP A 705 -14.39 -35.61 -22.17
N LEU A 706 -13.74 -34.92 -23.11
CA LEU A 706 -12.66 -33.98 -22.87
C LEU A 706 -13.05 -32.59 -23.37
N MET A 707 -12.96 -31.58 -22.50
CA MET A 707 -12.98 -30.18 -22.91
C MET A 707 -11.56 -29.61 -22.92
N TYR A 708 -11.09 -29.20 -24.10
CA TYR A 708 -9.81 -28.50 -24.21
C TYR A 708 -9.97 -27.05 -23.75
N LYS A 709 -9.11 -26.62 -22.83
CA LYS A 709 -9.08 -25.24 -22.34
C LYS A 709 -8.53 -24.33 -23.44
N TYR A 710 -9.16 -23.17 -23.65
CA TYR A 710 -8.60 -22.16 -24.54
C TYR A 710 -7.56 -21.31 -23.79
N ILE A 711 -6.27 -21.59 -24.03
CA ILE A 711 -5.16 -20.98 -23.30
C ILE A 711 -4.41 -20.02 -24.23
N SER A 712 -4.70 -18.73 -24.14
CA SER A 712 -3.99 -17.68 -24.88
C SER A 712 -3.41 -16.63 -23.92
N LYS A 713 -2.19 -16.15 -24.20
CA LYS A 713 -1.57 -15.02 -23.49
C LYS A 713 -2.09 -13.67 -24.00
N ASN A 714 -2.74 -13.68 -25.16
CA ASN A 714 -3.16 -12.49 -25.91
C ASN A 714 -4.64 -12.17 -25.67
N LEU A 715 -5.14 -12.43 -24.46
CA LEU A 715 -6.54 -12.17 -24.10
C LEU A 715 -6.63 -11.00 -23.14
N LEU A 716 -7.54 -10.09 -23.46
CA LEU A 716 -7.91 -8.95 -22.65
C LEU A 716 -9.37 -9.09 -22.25
N PHE A 717 -9.60 -9.14 -20.95
CA PHE A 717 -10.92 -8.92 -20.37
C PHE A 717 -11.18 -7.43 -20.25
N VAL A 718 -12.34 -6.98 -20.73
CA VAL A 718 -12.78 -5.58 -20.65
C VAL A 718 -14.19 -5.55 -20.08
N ALA A 719 -14.39 -4.74 -19.04
CA ALA A 719 -15.70 -4.45 -18.49
C ALA A 719 -16.09 -3.00 -18.79
N THR A 720 -17.29 -2.81 -19.32
CA THR A 720 -17.88 -1.50 -19.60
C THR A 720 -19.20 -1.34 -18.86
N VAL A 721 -19.49 -0.12 -18.42
CA VAL A 721 -20.76 0.22 -17.75
C VAL A 721 -21.45 1.36 -18.47
N ALA A 722 -22.77 1.47 -18.31
CA ALA A 722 -23.50 2.67 -18.71
C ALA A 722 -22.89 3.92 -18.03
N PRO A 723 -22.77 5.08 -18.70
CA PRO A 723 -22.12 6.27 -18.14
C PRO A 723 -22.69 6.71 -16.79
N LYS A 724 -24.01 6.67 -16.63
CA LYS A 724 -24.69 6.98 -15.35
C LYS A 724 -24.39 5.96 -14.24
N GLY A 725 -24.10 4.71 -14.62
CA GLY A 725 -23.65 3.63 -13.73
C GLY A 725 -22.16 3.67 -13.38
N SER A 726 -21.40 4.63 -13.91
CA SER A 726 -19.99 4.83 -13.50
C SER A 726 -19.84 5.48 -12.12
N GLY A 727 -20.92 6.01 -11.54
CA GLY A 727 -20.92 6.69 -10.24
C GLY A 727 -20.89 5.75 -9.03
N ALA A 728 -21.09 6.32 -7.85
CA ALA A 728 -21.28 5.54 -6.62
C ALA A 728 -22.52 4.64 -6.72
N ILE A 729 -22.53 3.53 -5.98
CA ILE A 729 -23.66 2.60 -5.98
C ILE A 729 -24.95 3.36 -5.61
N GLY A 730 -25.96 3.29 -6.48
CA GLY A 730 -27.26 3.96 -6.28
C GLY A 730 -27.42 5.29 -7.02
N THR A 731 -26.43 5.76 -7.78
CA THR A 731 -26.57 6.95 -8.64
C THR A 731 -27.44 6.71 -9.87
N ALA A 732 -27.50 5.46 -10.36
CA ALA A 732 -28.28 5.08 -11.53
C ALA A 732 -29.48 4.23 -11.14
N THR A 733 -30.56 4.34 -11.90
CA THR A 733 -31.71 3.43 -11.76
C THR A 733 -31.40 2.07 -12.39
N PRO A 734 -32.09 0.99 -11.99
CA PRO A 734 -31.87 -0.35 -12.55
C PRO A 734 -32.23 -0.51 -14.04
N GLU A 735 -32.93 0.45 -14.63
CA GLU A 735 -33.27 0.46 -16.06
C GLU A 735 -32.20 1.17 -16.90
N GLU A 736 -31.54 2.17 -16.32
CA GLU A 736 -30.49 2.96 -16.97
C GLU A 736 -29.07 2.39 -16.77
N SER A 737 -28.94 1.29 -16.03
CA SER A 737 -27.67 0.66 -15.70
C SER A 737 -27.53 -0.72 -16.34
N TRP A 738 -26.39 -0.97 -16.97
CA TRP A 738 -25.98 -2.29 -17.41
C TRP A 738 -24.45 -2.37 -17.38
N LEU A 739 -23.96 -3.58 -17.17
CA LEU A 739 -22.55 -3.95 -17.23
C LEU A 739 -22.36 -4.90 -18.40
N THR A 740 -21.54 -4.54 -19.38
CA THR A 740 -21.15 -5.44 -20.47
C THR A 740 -19.70 -5.86 -20.30
N VAL A 741 -19.43 -7.15 -20.45
CA VAL A 741 -18.08 -7.71 -20.42
C VAL A 741 -17.71 -8.29 -21.78
N TYR A 742 -16.45 -8.09 -22.16
CA TYR A 742 -15.88 -8.51 -23.43
C TYR A 742 -14.59 -9.28 -23.19
N LEU A 743 -14.40 -10.34 -23.96
CA LEU A 743 -13.13 -11.06 -24.07
C LEU A 743 -12.58 -10.81 -25.47
N ILE A 744 -11.48 -10.07 -25.54
CA ILE A 744 -10.90 -9.55 -26.78
C ILE A 744 -9.53 -10.19 -26.99
N ASP A 745 -9.26 -10.66 -28.19
CA ASP A 745 -7.92 -11.05 -28.61
C ASP A 745 -7.10 -9.80 -28.95
N THR A 746 -5.98 -9.58 -28.24
CA THR A 746 -5.16 -8.36 -28.34
C THR A 746 -4.32 -8.28 -29.61
N VAL A 747 -4.18 -9.38 -30.36
CA VAL A 747 -3.45 -9.38 -31.63
C VAL A 747 -4.38 -9.00 -32.77
N THR A 748 -5.58 -9.58 -32.80
CA THR A 748 -6.53 -9.43 -33.92
C THR A 748 -7.66 -8.44 -33.69
N GLY A 749 -7.92 -8.05 -32.44
CA GLY A 749 -9.07 -7.23 -32.06
C GLY A 749 -10.41 -7.99 -32.09
N ARG A 750 -10.39 -9.32 -32.25
CA ARG A 750 -11.61 -10.12 -32.31
C ARG A 750 -12.24 -10.24 -30.93
N ILE A 751 -13.52 -9.91 -30.83
CA ILE A 751 -14.33 -10.21 -29.65
C ILE A 751 -14.70 -11.70 -29.69
N LEU A 752 -14.13 -12.48 -28.77
CA LEU A 752 -14.38 -13.92 -28.64
C LEU A 752 -15.70 -14.20 -27.91
N HIS A 753 -15.99 -13.41 -26.89
CA HIS A 753 -17.21 -13.55 -26.09
C HIS A 753 -17.68 -12.20 -25.57
N ARG A 754 -18.99 -12.03 -25.47
CA ARG A 754 -19.67 -10.85 -24.92
C ARG A 754 -20.82 -11.29 -24.04
N MET A 755 -20.93 -10.70 -22.86
CA MET A 755 -22.02 -10.94 -21.91
C MET A 755 -22.49 -9.63 -21.29
N THR A 756 -23.80 -9.46 -21.11
CA THR A 756 -24.39 -8.23 -20.55
C THR A 756 -25.24 -8.56 -19.33
N HIS A 757 -25.04 -7.80 -18.25
CA HIS A 757 -25.78 -7.85 -17.00
C HIS A 757 -26.64 -6.60 -16.88
N HIS A 758 -27.96 -6.76 -16.95
CA HIS A 758 -28.91 -5.65 -16.83
C HIS A 758 -29.12 -5.25 -15.36
N GLY A 759 -29.30 -3.95 -15.10
CA GLY A 759 -29.50 -3.42 -13.75
C GLY A 759 -28.29 -3.62 -12.84
N SER A 760 -27.08 -3.62 -13.41
CA SER A 760 -25.83 -3.85 -12.69
C SER A 760 -24.89 -2.65 -12.81
N GLN A 761 -24.11 -2.41 -11.74
CA GLN A 761 -23.23 -1.26 -11.57
C GLN A 761 -21.85 -1.69 -11.06
N GLY A 762 -20.83 -0.88 -11.31
CA GLY A 762 -19.52 -0.99 -10.68
C GLY A 762 -19.51 -0.56 -9.20
N PRO A 763 -18.37 -0.64 -8.50
CA PRO A 763 -17.03 -0.95 -9.03
C PRO A 763 -16.88 -2.41 -9.46
N VAL A 764 -16.10 -2.64 -10.52
CA VAL A 764 -15.82 -3.99 -11.06
C VAL A 764 -14.39 -4.38 -10.71
N HIS A 765 -14.24 -5.50 -10.00
CA HIS A 765 -12.94 -6.11 -9.74
C HIS A 765 -12.89 -7.47 -10.43
N ALA A 766 -11.83 -7.75 -11.19
CA ALA A 766 -11.73 -8.96 -11.98
C ALA A 766 -10.33 -9.59 -11.87
N VAL A 767 -10.26 -10.90 -12.09
CA VAL A 767 -9.01 -11.64 -12.20
C VAL A 767 -9.10 -12.61 -13.38
N PHE A 768 -8.03 -12.69 -14.17
CA PHE A 768 -7.88 -13.62 -15.28
C PHE A 768 -6.80 -14.65 -14.93
N SER A 769 -7.16 -15.94 -14.95
CA SER A 769 -6.24 -17.05 -14.70
C SER A 769 -6.54 -18.22 -15.64
N GLU A 770 -5.50 -18.86 -16.16
CA GLU A 770 -5.61 -19.98 -17.10
C GLU A 770 -6.52 -19.70 -18.31
N ASN A 771 -7.76 -20.21 -18.27
CA ASN A 771 -8.81 -20.10 -19.29
C ASN A 771 -10.09 -19.48 -18.75
N TRP A 772 -10.05 -18.88 -17.56
CA TRP A 772 -11.22 -18.37 -16.87
C TRP A 772 -11.02 -16.96 -16.32
N VAL A 773 -12.14 -16.25 -16.22
CA VAL A 773 -12.21 -14.92 -15.62
C VAL A 773 -13.29 -14.91 -14.57
N VAL A 774 -12.94 -14.39 -13.40
CA VAL A 774 -13.90 -14.12 -12.32
C VAL A 774 -13.96 -12.63 -12.11
N TYR A 775 -15.16 -12.07 -12.02
CA TYR A 775 -15.36 -10.65 -11.78
C TYR A 775 -16.55 -10.39 -10.85
N HIS A 776 -16.39 -9.38 -10.01
CA HIS A 776 -17.33 -8.95 -8.99
C HIS A 776 -17.97 -7.60 -9.40
N TYR A 777 -19.26 -7.44 -9.16
CA TYR A 777 -20.03 -6.21 -9.40
C TYR A 777 -21.26 -6.14 -8.49
N PHE A 778 -22.00 -5.03 -8.55
CA PHE A 778 -23.22 -4.84 -7.76
C PHE A 778 -24.47 -4.93 -8.63
N ASN A 779 -25.45 -5.74 -8.23
CA ASN A 779 -26.76 -5.81 -8.89
C ASN A 779 -27.75 -4.88 -8.17
N LEU A 780 -28.20 -3.83 -8.86
CA LEU A 780 -29.13 -2.83 -8.35
C LEU A 780 -30.56 -3.36 -8.20
N ARG A 781 -30.97 -4.36 -9.00
CA ARG A 781 -32.31 -4.98 -8.89
C ARG A 781 -32.40 -5.90 -7.68
N ALA A 782 -31.34 -6.66 -7.44
CA ALA A 782 -31.28 -7.61 -6.32
C ALA A 782 -30.78 -6.97 -5.02
N HIS A 783 -30.23 -5.76 -5.07
CA HIS A 783 -29.53 -5.08 -3.97
C HIS A 783 -28.44 -5.96 -3.33
N ARG A 784 -27.71 -6.71 -4.16
CA ARG A 784 -26.70 -7.69 -3.73
C ARG A 784 -25.47 -7.62 -4.61
N TYR A 785 -24.33 -7.98 -4.04
CA TYR A 785 -23.12 -8.20 -4.81
C TYR A 785 -23.21 -9.54 -5.54
N GLU A 786 -22.67 -9.56 -6.75
CA GLU A 786 -22.59 -10.76 -7.58
C GLU A 786 -21.15 -10.98 -8.03
N MET A 787 -20.79 -12.25 -8.12
CA MET A 787 -19.54 -12.70 -8.70
C MET A 787 -19.86 -13.64 -9.86
N SER A 788 -19.42 -13.25 -11.05
CA SER A 788 -19.63 -14.02 -12.27
C SER A 788 -18.32 -14.67 -12.71
N VAL A 789 -18.43 -15.90 -13.22
CA VAL A 789 -17.32 -16.65 -13.81
C VAL A 789 -17.59 -16.90 -15.29
N ILE A 790 -16.55 -16.80 -16.11
CA ILE A 790 -16.55 -17.21 -17.51
C ILE A 790 -15.38 -18.17 -17.70
N GLU A 791 -15.63 -19.36 -18.23
CA GLU A 791 -14.61 -20.32 -18.64
C GLU A 791 -14.66 -20.49 -20.16
N ILE A 792 -13.50 -20.43 -20.83
CA ILE A 792 -13.39 -20.52 -22.28
C ILE A 792 -12.75 -21.86 -22.67
N TYR A 793 -13.38 -22.54 -23.62
CA TYR A 793 -12.97 -23.83 -24.14
C TYR A 793 -12.77 -23.77 -25.66
N ASP A 794 -11.82 -24.55 -26.16
CA ASP A 794 -11.50 -24.69 -27.59
C ASP A 794 -12.30 -25.87 -28.17
N GLN A 795 -13.29 -25.55 -28.99
CA GLN A 795 -14.15 -26.54 -29.64
C GLN A 795 -13.50 -27.11 -30.91
N SER A 796 -12.53 -26.43 -31.52
CA SER A 796 -11.87 -26.93 -32.73
C SER A 796 -11.12 -28.24 -32.51
N ARG A 797 -10.72 -28.51 -31.26
CA ARG A 797 -10.05 -29.74 -30.83
C ARG A 797 -11.02 -30.81 -30.34
N ALA A 798 -12.33 -30.52 -30.34
CA ALA A 798 -13.35 -31.41 -29.80
C ALA A 798 -13.49 -32.72 -30.58
N ASP A 799 -12.95 -32.89 -31.78
CA ASP A 799 -12.98 -34.19 -32.47
C ASP A 799 -11.83 -35.13 -32.05
N ASN A 800 -10.83 -34.61 -31.33
CA ASN A 800 -9.64 -35.36 -30.89
C ASN A 800 -9.77 -35.79 -29.42
N LYS A 801 -10.85 -36.51 -29.09
CA LYS A 801 -11.32 -36.84 -27.72
C LYS A 801 -10.65 -38.07 -27.07
N ASP A 802 -9.57 -38.57 -27.65
CA ASP A 802 -8.99 -39.82 -27.15
C ASP A 802 -8.23 -39.61 -25.83
N VAL A 803 -8.88 -39.95 -24.71
CA VAL A 803 -8.35 -39.89 -23.34
C VAL A 803 -7.06 -40.69 -23.19
N TRP A 804 -6.96 -41.85 -23.86
CA TRP A 804 -5.75 -42.67 -23.81
C TRP A 804 -4.58 -42.03 -24.55
N LYS A 805 -4.85 -41.29 -25.63
CA LYS A 805 -3.81 -40.45 -26.24
C LYS A 805 -3.39 -39.33 -25.30
N LEU A 806 -4.28 -38.78 -24.46
CA LEU A 806 -3.93 -37.72 -23.49
C LEU A 806 -3.01 -38.21 -22.38
N ILE A 807 -3.25 -39.44 -21.94
CA ILE A 807 -2.53 -40.06 -20.81
C ILE A 807 -1.25 -40.78 -21.27
N LEU A 808 -1.24 -41.41 -22.45
CA LEU A 808 -0.15 -42.27 -22.95
C LEU A 808 0.49 -41.82 -24.28
N GLY A 809 -0.13 -40.89 -25.00
CA GLY A 809 0.26 -40.51 -26.36
C GLY A 809 1.18 -39.29 -26.45
N LYS A 810 2.02 -39.26 -27.49
CA LYS A 810 2.70 -38.04 -27.95
C LYS A 810 1.68 -37.14 -28.66
N HIS A 811 0.89 -36.40 -27.89
CA HIS A 811 0.06 -35.36 -28.49
C HIS A 811 0.91 -34.23 -29.05
N ASN A 812 0.42 -33.60 -30.12
CA ASN A 812 0.90 -32.31 -30.63
C ASN A 812 0.57 -31.15 -29.67
N LEU A 813 0.75 -31.33 -28.35
CA LEU A 813 0.60 -30.27 -27.34
C LEU A 813 1.64 -29.15 -27.52
N THR A 814 2.65 -29.39 -28.36
CA THR A 814 3.70 -28.46 -28.78
C THR A 814 3.39 -27.75 -30.11
N SER A 815 2.23 -27.98 -30.75
CA SER A 815 1.89 -27.23 -31.96
C SER A 815 1.74 -25.75 -31.63
N PRO A 816 2.40 -24.85 -32.37
CA PRO A 816 2.36 -23.42 -32.07
C PRO A 816 0.93 -22.89 -32.17
N PHE A 817 0.49 -22.19 -31.13
CA PHE A 817 -0.79 -21.48 -31.12
C PHE A 817 -0.62 -20.11 -31.78
N SER A 818 -1.46 -19.80 -32.76
CA SER A 818 -1.50 -18.48 -33.40
C SER A 818 -2.89 -17.87 -33.24
N SER A 819 -2.97 -16.62 -32.78
CA SER A 819 -4.22 -15.85 -32.72
C SER A 819 -4.90 -15.72 -34.08
N TYR A 820 -4.16 -15.85 -35.19
CA TYR A 820 -4.73 -15.82 -36.55
C TYR A 820 -5.42 -17.12 -36.97
N SER A 821 -5.24 -18.23 -36.23
CA SER A 821 -5.78 -19.55 -36.60
C SER A 821 -7.30 -19.70 -36.42
N ARG A 822 -8.01 -18.65 -35.97
CA ARG A 822 -9.48 -18.57 -35.80
C ARG A 822 -10.11 -19.86 -35.23
N PRO A 823 -9.67 -20.38 -34.08
CA PRO A 823 -10.32 -21.52 -33.45
C PRO A 823 -11.75 -21.17 -33.04
N GLU A 824 -12.65 -22.15 -33.12
CA GLU A 824 -14.00 -22.05 -32.59
C GLU A 824 -13.96 -22.21 -31.07
N VAL A 825 -14.49 -21.22 -30.33
CA VAL A 825 -14.44 -21.19 -28.87
C VAL A 825 -15.84 -21.23 -28.28
N VAL A 826 -15.98 -21.96 -27.18
CA VAL A 826 -17.22 -22.04 -26.39
C VAL A 826 -16.96 -21.45 -25.02
N ALA A 827 -17.79 -20.50 -24.61
CA ALA A 827 -17.74 -19.93 -23.27
C ALA A 827 -18.88 -20.50 -22.42
N LYS A 828 -18.55 -20.98 -21.22
CA LYS A 828 -19.53 -21.33 -20.18
C LYS A 828 -19.47 -20.26 -19.09
N SER A 829 -20.62 -19.73 -18.68
CA SER A 829 -20.69 -18.69 -17.65
C SER A 829 -21.78 -18.95 -16.64
N GLN A 830 -21.56 -18.47 -15.41
CA GLN A 830 -22.52 -18.53 -14.31
C GLN A 830 -22.26 -17.40 -13.33
N SER A 831 -23.34 -16.90 -12.72
CA SER A 831 -23.31 -15.80 -11.74
C SER A 831 -23.75 -16.33 -10.38
N TYR A 832 -23.09 -15.88 -9.32
CA TYR A 832 -23.38 -16.26 -7.93
C TYR A 832 -23.51 -15.02 -7.05
N PHE A 833 -24.38 -15.07 -6.05
CA PHE A 833 -24.44 -14.02 -5.05
C PHE A 833 -23.24 -14.11 -4.11
N PHE A 834 -22.67 -12.94 -3.80
CA PHE A 834 -21.60 -12.76 -2.82
C PHE A 834 -22.02 -11.72 -1.79
N THR A 835 -21.58 -11.88 -0.54
CA THR A 835 -22.10 -11.07 0.58
C THR A 835 -21.34 -9.76 0.77
N TYR A 836 -20.04 -9.74 0.47
CA TYR A 836 -19.17 -8.59 0.74
C TYR A 836 -18.84 -7.80 -0.52
N SER A 837 -18.60 -6.50 -0.36
CA SER A 837 -17.86 -5.74 -1.37
C SER A 837 -16.39 -6.13 -1.35
N VAL A 838 -15.74 -5.99 -2.51
CA VAL A 838 -14.37 -6.43 -2.74
C VAL A 838 -13.50 -5.22 -3.06
N LYS A 839 -12.32 -5.11 -2.43
CA LYS A 839 -11.30 -4.09 -2.69
C LYS A 839 -10.24 -4.58 -3.69
N ALA A 840 -9.83 -5.85 -3.57
CA ALA A 840 -8.84 -6.47 -4.44
C ALA A 840 -9.16 -7.96 -4.66
N ILE A 841 -8.81 -8.49 -5.83
CA ILE A 841 -8.92 -9.91 -6.16
C ILE A 841 -7.62 -10.37 -6.77
N ASP A 842 -7.09 -11.50 -6.31
CA ASP A 842 -5.96 -12.18 -6.94
C ASP A 842 -6.15 -13.70 -6.90
N VAL A 843 -5.27 -14.45 -7.58
CA VAL A 843 -5.28 -15.92 -7.63
C VAL A 843 -3.95 -16.48 -7.14
N THR A 844 -3.99 -17.62 -6.44
CA THR A 844 -2.78 -18.33 -6.02
C THR A 844 -1.96 -18.85 -7.21
N LEU A 845 -0.65 -18.61 -7.18
CA LEU A 845 0.30 -19.09 -8.19
C LEU A 845 1.30 -20.09 -7.59
N THR A 846 1.57 -21.17 -8.33
CA THR A 846 2.55 -22.20 -7.98
C THR A 846 3.48 -22.46 -9.15
N ALA A 847 4.62 -23.10 -8.90
CA ALA A 847 5.71 -23.20 -9.86
C ALA A 847 5.31 -23.91 -11.17
N LYS A 848 4.48 -24.95 -11.08
CA LYS A 848 4.02 -25.79 -12.18
C LYS A 848 2.53 -25.63 -12.49
N GLY A 849 1.75 -25.00 -11.61
CA GLY A 849 0.31 -24.83 -11.79
C GLY A 849 -0.49 -26.14 -11.69
N ILE A 850 -0.05 -27.06 -10.83
CA ILE A 850 -0.70 -28.36 -10.56
C ILE A 850 -1.69 -28.25 -9.40
N THR A 851 -1.31 -27.54 -8.33
CA THR A 851 -2.18 -27.40 -7.15
C THR A 851 -3.50 -26.70 -7.50
N SER A 852 -4.57 -27.00 -6.76
CA SER A 852 -5.86 -26.33 -6.94
C SER A 852 -5.75 -24.82 -6.73
N LYS A 853 -6.34 -24.03 -7.64
CA LYS A 853 -6.34 -22.56 -7.53
C LYS A 853 -7.34 -22.08 -6.46
N GLN A 854 -6.91 -21.13 -5.64
CA GLN A 854 -7.78 -20.36 -4.76
C GLN A 854 -7.82 -18.90 -5.22
N LEU A 855 -9.00 -18.31 -5.11
CA LEU A 855 -9.28 -16.91 -5.31
C LEU A 855 -9.07 -16.18 -3.98
N LEU A 856 -8.11 -15.25 -3.95
CA LEU A 856 -7.84 -14.40 -2.80
C LEU A 856 -8.68 -13.12 -2.95
N ILE A 857 -9.65 -12.94 -2.06
CA ILE A 857 -10.59 -11.83 -2.08
C ILE A 857 -10.28 -10.92 -0.89
N GLY A 858 -9.77 -9.72 -1.16
CA GLY A 858 -9.67 -8.63 -0.20
C GLY A 858 -11.04 -8.01 0.02
N THR A 859 -11.66 -8.29 1.17
CA THR A 859 -13.00 -7.77 1.52
C THR A 859 -12.95 -6.30 1.92
N ILE A 860 -14.11 -5.63 1.94
CA ILE A 860 -14.21 -4.24 2.44
C ILE A 860 -13.77 -4.09 3.91
N GLY A 861 -13.85 -5.16 4.70
CA GLY A 861 -13.39 -5.20 6.09
C GLY A 861 -11.89 -5.38 6.26
N ASP A 862 -11.10 -5.21 5.20
CA ASP A 862 -9.63 -5.29 5.21
C ASP A 862 -9.08 -6.65 5.66
N GLN A 863 -9.83 -7.71 5.36
CA GLN A 863 -9.41 -9.10 5.54
C GLN A 863 -9.39 -9.84 4.21
N VAL A 864 -8.48 -10.81 4.08
CA VAL A 864 -8.33 -11.63 2.87
C VAL A 864 -8.96 -12.99 3.06
N LEU A 865 -9.94 -13.30 2.21
CA LEU A 865 -10.62 -14.58 2.13
C LEU A 865 -10.03 -15.42 1.00
N ALA A 866 -9.63 -16.66 1.27
CA ALA A 866 -9.27 -17.63 0.24
C ALA A 866 -10.48 -18.50 -0.12
N LEU A 867 -11.05 -18.31 -1.32
CA LEU A 867 -12.15 -19.11 -1.84
C LEU A 867 -11.65 -20.10 -2.88
N ASP A 868 -11.97 -21.38 -2.72
CA ASP A 868 -11.62 -22.41 -3.71
C ASP A 868 -12.33 -22.15 -5.04
N LYS A 869 -11.59 -22.20 -6.17
CA LYS A 869 -12.15 -22.02 -7.53
C LYS A 869 -13.29 -23.00 -7.84
N ARG A 870 -13.38 -24.15 -7.16
CA ARG A 870 -14.49 -25.11 -7.31
C ARG A 870 -15.87 -24.53 -6.94
N PHE A 871 -15.93 -23.52 -6.07
CA PHE A 871 -17.19 -22.81 -5.81
C PHE A 871 -17.62 -21.93 -6.98
N LEU A 872 -16.72 -21.59 -7.90
CA LEU A 872 -16.96 -20.74 -9.06
C LEU A 872 -16.79 -21.58 -10.35
N ASP A 873 -17.44 -22.75 -10.44
CA ASP A 873 -17.48 -23.58 -11.66
C ASP A 873 -18.83 -23.39 -12.38
N PRO A 874 -18.85 -22.90 -13.63
CA PRO A 874 -20.10 -22.58 -14.34
C PRO A 874 -21.01 -23.78 -14.64
N ARG A 875 -20.56 -25.00 -14.32
CA ARG A 875 -21.34 -26.24 -14.48
C ARG A 875 -22.08 -26.65 -13.20
N ARG A 876 -22.04 -25.84 -12.13
CA ARG A 876 -22.76 -26.14 -10.89
C ARG A 876 -24.27 -26.11 -11.13
N SER A 877 -24.91 -27.24 -10.90
CA SER A 877 -26.36 -27.41 -10.92
C SER A 877 -26.92 -27.62 -9.51
N VAL A 878 -28.21 -27.37 -9.29
CA VAL A 878 -28.86 -27.54 -7.97
C VAL A 878 -28.81 -29.01 -7.52
N ASN A 879 -29.04 -29.94 -8.45
CA ASN A 879 -29.01 -31.37 -8.20
C ASN A 879 -27.98 -32.03 -9.13
N PRO A 880 -26.68 -32.04 -8.76
CA PRO A 880 -25.67 -32.65 -9.61
C PRO A 880 -25.86 -34.16 -9.69
N THR A 881 -25.60 -34.71 -10.88
CA THR A 881 -25.60 -36.14 -11.15
C THR A 881 -24.48 -36.86 -10.39
N GLN A 882 -24.54 -38.19 -10.30
CA GLN A 882 -23.51 -38.96 -9.59
C GLN A 882 -22.12 -38.76 -10.21
N ALA A 883 -22.02 -38.73 -11.54
CA ALA A 883 -20.75 -38.52 -12.22
C ALA A 883 -20.22 -37.08 -12.04
N GLU A 884 -21.08 -36.07 -11.98
CA GLU A 884 -20.69 -34.70 -11.65
C GLU A 884 -20.16 -34.59 -10.21
N LYS A 885 -20.74 -35.33 -9.26
CA LYS A 885 -20.24 -35.40 -7.88
C LYS A 885 -18.88 -36.10 -7.80
N GLU A 886 -18.65 -37.13 -8.61
CA GLU A 886 -17.35 -37.81 -8.73
C GLU A 886 -16.27 -36.90 -9.32
N GLU A 887 -16.64 -35.95 -10.20
CA GLU A 887 -15.75 -34.88 -10.67
C GLU A 887 -15.48 -33.79 -9.60
N GLY A 888 -16.23 -33.81 -8.50
CA GLY A 888 -16.13 -32.83 -7.42
C GLY A 888 -16.94 -31.55 -7.66
N ILE A 889 -17.99 -31.59 -8.51
CA ILE A 889 -18.91 -30.46 -8.68
C ILE A 889 -19.74 -30.27 -7.41
N ILE A 890 -19.63 -29.08 -6.84
CA ILE A 890 -20.36 -28.70 -5.63
C ILE A 890 -21.78 -28.27 -6.04
N PRO A 891 -22.86 -28.79 -5.41
CA PRO A 891 -24.22 -28.37 -5.70
C PRO A 891 -24.39 -26.85 -5.65
N LEU A 892 -25.15 -26.29 -6.57
CA LEU A 892 -25.43 -24.85 -6.60
C LEU A 892 -26.17 -24.43 -5.33
N THR A 893 -25.67 -23.38 -4.68
CA THR A 893 -26.24 -22.75 -3.50
C THR A 893 -26.62 -21.31 -3.84
N ASP A 894 -27.58 -20.75 -3.11
CA ASP A 894 -28.05 -19.37 -3.36
C ASP A 894 -26.92 -18.35 -3.28
N SER A 895 -26.02 -18.48 -2.31
CA SER A 895 -24.85 -17.62 -2.18
C SER A 895 -23.56 -18.43 -2.04
N LEU A 896 -22.43 -17.80 -2.35
CA LEU A 896 -21.11 -18.33 -2.05
C LEU A 896 -20.91 -18.39 -0.53
N PRO A 897 -20.40 -19.49 0.02
CA PRO A 897 -20.20 -19.63 1.45
C PRO A 897 -19.04 -18.76 1.94
N ILE A 898 -19.24 -18.08 3.06
CA ILE A 898 -18.15 -17.44 3.82
C ILE A 898 -17.79 -18.39 4.94
N ILE A 899 -16.59 -18.95 4.83
CA ILE A 899 -16.07 -19.91 5.81
C ILE A 899 -15.07 -19.14 6.69
N PRO A 900 -15.34 -18.93 7.98
CA PRO A 900 -14.43 -18.16 8.83
C PRO A 900 -13.00 -18.71 8.86
N GLN A 901 -12.84 -20.03 8.70
CA GLN A 901 -11.52 -20.68 8.65
C GLN A 901 -10.75 -20.39 7.34
N SER A 902 -11.41 -19.89 6.30
CA SER A 902 -10.76 -19.56 5.03
C SER A 902 -10.26 -18.11 4.96
N TYR A 903 -10.37 -17.34 6.04
CA TYR A 903 -9.66 -16.06 6.17
C TYR A 903 -8.18 -16.31 6.38
N VAL A 904 -7.40 -15.88 5.39
CA VAL A 904 -5.94 -15.97 5.34
C VAL A 904 -5.29 -15.10 6.41
N THR A 905 -5.92 -13.97 6.73
CA THR A 905 -5.44 -13.03 7.76
C THR A 905 -5.95 -13.38 9.16
N HIS A 906 -6.68 -14.49 9.32
CA HIS A 906 -7.28 -14.91 10.59
C HIS A 906 -8.08 -13.76 11.26
N ALA A 907 -7.64 -13.28 12.43
CA ALA A 907 -8.24 -12.15 13.15
C ALA A 907 -7.65 -10.78 12.77
N LEU A 908 -6.55 -10.76 12.01
CA LEU A 908 -5.84 -9.55 11.64
C LEU A 908 -6.56 -8.85 10.47
N ARG A 909 -6.54 -7.52 10.53
CA ARG A 909 -7.02 -6.63 9.47
C ARG A 909 -5.82 -5.90 8.89
N VAL A 910 -5.68 -5.98 7.58
CA VAL A 910 -4.66 -5.26 6.81
C VAL A 910 -5.29 -3.96 6.37
N GLU A 911 -5.36 -3.00 7.29
CA GLU A 911 -6.09 -1.75 7.11
C GLU A 911 -5.68 -1.03 5.82
N GLY A 912 -6.66 -0.46 5.11
CA GLY A 912 -6.43 0.21 3.83
C GLY A 912 -5.92 -0.73 2.74
N LEU A 913 -6.46 -1.96 2.65
CA LEU A 913 -6.05 -2.98 1.70
C LEU A 913 -6.11 -2.47 0.26
N ARG A 914 -4.97 -2.49 -0.45
CA ARG A 914 -4.83 -2.02 -1.83
C ARG A 914 -4.52 -3.13 -2.82
N GLY A 915 -3.71 -4.12 -2.42
CA GLY A 915 -3.29 -5.18 -3.32
C GLY A 915 -2.90 -6.47 -2.60
N ILE A 916 -2.92 -7.55 -3.39
CA ILE A 916 -2.49 -8.89 -2.99
C ILE A 916 -1.51 -9.36 -4.06
N MET A 917 -0.34 -9.83 -3.62
CA MET A 917 0.69 -10.41 -4.47
C MET A 917 0.87 -11.88 -4.09
N THR A 918 0.89 -12.73 -5.11
CA THR A 918 1.09 -14.17 -4.99
C THR A 918 2.37 -14.60 -5.69
N VAL A 919 3.19 -15.39 -5.00
CA VAL A 919 4.53 -15.77 -5.46
C VAL A 919 4.70 -17.27 -5.28
N PRO A 920 5.10 -18.01 -6.32
CA PRO A 920 5.29 -19.45 -6.20
C PRO A 920 6.48 -19.76 -5.29
N ALA A 921 6.32 -20.72 -4.37
CA ALA A 921 7.46 -21.36 -3.71
C ALA A 921 8.12 -22.38 -4.66
N LYS A 922 9.23 -22.99 -4.25
CA LYS A 922 9.82 -24.10 -5.00
C LYS A 922 9.02 -25.39 -4.82
N LEU A 923 8.39 -25.56 -3.66
CA LEU A 923 7.36 -26.56 -3.43
C LEU A 923 6.10 -26.21 -4.23
N GLU A 924 5.55 -27.20 -4.91
CA GLU A 924 4.37 -27.03 -5.77
C GLU A 924 3.08 -26.93 -4.95
N SER A 925 3.07 -27.45 -3.73
CA SER A 925 1.91 -27.34 -2.84
C SER A 925 1.73 -25.94 -2.25
N THR A 926 2.78 -25.11 -2.24
CA THR A 926 2.85 -23.89 -1.42
C THR A 926 3.00 -22.63 -2.28
N THR A 927 2.30 -21.57 -1.89
CA THR A 927 2.39 -20.23 -2.46
C THR A 927 2.65 -19.22 -1.34
N LEU A 928 3.46 -18.22 -1.61
CA LEU A 928 3.69 -17.10 -0.70
C LEU A 928 2.70 -15.99 -1.04
N VAL A 929 2.05 -15.44 -0.02
CA VAL A 929 1.06 -14.37 -0.17
C VAL A 929 1.54 -13.15 0.59
N PHE A 930 1.68 -12.04 -0.13
CA PHE A 930 1.97 -10.73 0.43
C PHE A 930 0.79 -9.80 0.18
N VAL A 931 0.20 -9.30 1.25
CA VAL A 931 -0.94 -8.39 1.21
C VAL A 931 -0.44 -7.03 1.67
N TYR A 932 -0.75 -5.98 0.89
CA TYR A 932 -0.32 -4.64 1.22
C TYR A 932 -1.47 -3.62 1.14
N GLY A 933 -1.46 -2.73 2.12
CA GLY A 933 -2.37 -1.61 2.30
C GLY A 933 -1.62 -0.48 2.98
N VAL A 934 -2.23 0.14 3.99
CA VAL A 934 -1.49 0.92 4.99
C VAL A 934 -0.66 -0.04 5.85
N ASP A 935 -1.20 -1.22 6.11
CA ASP A 935 -0.52 -2.34 6.74
C ASP A 935 0.10 -3.31 5.75
N LEU A 936 1.09 -4.05 6.22
CA LEU A 936 1.71 -5.14 5.48
C LEU A 936 1.45 -6.46 6.19
N PHE A 937 1.05 -7.47 5.43
CA PHE A 937 0.88 -8.83 5.93
C PHE A 937 1.49 -9.83 4.96
N PHE A 938 2.15 -10.84 5.49
CA PHE A 938 2.72 -11.91 4.70
C PHE A 938 2.36 -13.25 5.32
N THR A 939 2.13 -14.27 4.49
CA THR A 939 1.94 -15.65 4.94
C THR A 939 2.25 -16.64 3.82
N GLN A 940 2.22 -17.93 4.16
CA GLN A 940 2.32 -19.03 3.21
C GLN A 940 0.97 -19.75 3.15
N LEU A 941 0.49 -20.06 1.95
CA LEU A 941 -0.73 -20.81 1.73
C LEU A 941 -0.44 -22.12 1.01
N ALA A 942 -1.14 -23.18 1.40
CA ALA A 942 -1.10 -24.47 0.72
C ALA A 942 -2.51 -24.87 0.26
N PRO A 943 -2.95 -24.46 -0.94
CA PRO A 943 -4.33 -24.64 -1.40
C PRO A 943 -4.83 -26.08 -1.37
N SER A 944 -3.97 -27.05 -1.68
CA SER A 944 -4.27 -28.48 -1.67
C SER A 944 -3.60 -29.23 -0.51
N ARG A 945 -3.26 -28.52 0.58
CA ARG A 945 -2.38 -28.98 1.66
C ARG A 945 -0.97 -29.33 1.17
N THR A 946 -0.04 -29.53 2.10
CA THR A 946 1.37 -29.83 1.83
C THR A 946 1.55 -31.30 1.45
N TYR A 947 1.33 -31.64 0.18
CA TYR A 947 1.48 -33.01 -0.33
C TYR A 947 2.91 -33.37 -0.77
N ASP A 948 3.80 -32.38 -0.89
CA ASP A 948 5.20 -32.51 -1.31
C ASP A 948 6.19 -32.23 -0.16
N SER A 949 5.67 -32.09 1.07
CA SER A 949 6.45 -32.00 2.31
C SER A 949 5.85 -32.95 3.33
N LEU A 950 6.69 -33.46 4.25
CA LEU A 950 6.19 -34.11 5.47
C LEU A 950 5.44 -33.07 6.31
N THR A 951 4.37 -33.52 6.97
CA THR A 951 3.61 -32.66 7.89
C THR A 951 4.42 -32.40 9.16
N ASP A 952 4.21 -31.24 9.77
CA ASP A 952 4.88 -30.89 11.03
C ASP A 952 4.49 -31.84 12.17
N ASP A 953 3.31 -32.46 12.08
CA ASP A 953 2.81 -33.45 13.05
C ASP A 953 3.35 -34.88 12.83
N PHE A 954 4.28 -35.07 11.89
CA PHE A 954 4.84 -36.39 11.64
C PHE A 954 5.58 -36.90 12.89
N SER A 955 5.12 -38.03 13.45
CA SER A 955 5.68 -38.59 14.68
C SER A 955 6.99 -39.35 14.43
N TYR A 956 8.09 -38.60 14.31
CA TYR A 956 9.44 -39.16 14.17
C TYR A 956 9.80 -40.11 15.33
N ALA A 957 9.37 -39.78 16.54
CA ALA A 957 9.60 -40.61 17.72
C ALA A 957 8.91 -41.98 17.60
N LEU A 958 7.65 -42.03 17.15
CA LEU A 958 6.94 -43.29 16.96
C LEU A 958 7.61 -44.15 15.88
N LEU A 959 8.04 -43.53 14.77
CA LEU A 959 8.77 -44.22 13.72
C LEU A 959 10.10 -44.81 14.25
N LEU A 960 10.86 -44.05 15.01
CA LEU A 960 12.13 -44.55 15.58
C LEU A 960 11.89 -45.66 16.61
N ILE A 961 10.90 -45.52 17.49
CA ILE A 961 10.53 -46.53 18.48
C ILE A 961 10.10 -47.84 17.81
N THR A 962 9.28 -47.75 16.75
CA THR A 962 8.83 -48.95 16.01
C THR A 962 9.99 -49.64 15.30
N ILE A 963 10.94 -48.90 14.72
CA ILE A 963 12.17 -49.47 14.14
C ILE A 963 12.98 -50.21 15.21
N VAL A 964 13.23 -49.59 16.36
CA VAL A 964 14.00 -50.22 17.45
C VAL A 964 13.27 -51.46 17.99
N ALA A 965 11.95 -51.39 18.15
CA ALA A 965 11.13 -52.52 18.59
C ALA A 965 11.17 -53.68 17.59
N LEU A 966 11.11 -53.39 16.29
CA LEU A 966 11.24 -54.40 15.23
C LEU A 966 12.62 -55.05 15.23
N ILE A 967 13.70 -54.28 15.37
CA ILE A 967 15.07 -54.82 15.45
C ILE A 967 15.21 -55.75 16.66
N ALA A 968 14.71 -55.33 17.83
CA ALA A 968 14.73 -56.16 19.03
C ALA A 968 13.90 -57.45 18.85
N ALA A 969 12.72 -57.34 18.25
CA ALA A 969 11.87 -58.50 17.95
C ALA A 969 12.57 -59.47 16.99
N ILE A 970 13.24 -58.98 15.95
CA ILE A 970 14.04 -59.79 15.01
C ILE A 970 15.16 -60.52 15.76
N PHE A 971 15.90 -59.84 16.63
CA PHE A 971 16.98 -60.46 17.39
C PHE A 971 16.47 -61.56 18.35
N VAL A 972 15.37 -61.29 19.07
CA VAL A 972 14.75 -62.26 19.98
C VAL A 972 14.21 -63.47 19.20
N THR A 973 13.51 -63.25 18.09
CA THR A 973 12.97 -64.33 17.25
C THR A 973 14.07 -65.15 16.58
N TRP A 974 15.18 -64.54 16.16
CA TRP A 974 16.35 -65.24 15.64
C TRP A 974 16.96 -66.19 16.68
N ILE A 975 17.20 -65.72 17.90
CA ILE A 975 17.71 -66.58 19.00
C ILE A 975 16.73 -67.72 19.31
N LEU A 976 15.43 -67.44 19.35
CA LEU A 976 14.41 -68.46 19.60
C LEU A 976 14.36 -69.49 18.46
N SER A 977 14.56 -69.06 17.23
CA SER A 977 14.62 -69.94 16.05
C SER A 977 15.84 -70.85 16.10
N GLU A 978 17.04 -70.31 16.33
CA GLU A 978 18.26 -71.13 16.47
C GLU A 978 18.12 -72.16 17.60
N LYS A 979 17.58 -71.75 18.76
CA LYS A 979 17.32 -72.68 19.87
C LYS A 979 16.33 -73.78 19.50
N LYS A 980 15.31 -73.47 18.71
CA LYS A 980 14.33 -74.45 18.25
C LYS A 980 14.96 -75.42 17.25
N GLU A 981 15.69 -74.91 16.26
CA GLU A 981 16.35 -75.72 15.23
C GLU A 981 17.43 -76.62 15.84
N LEU A 982 18.22 -76.10 16.79
CA LEU A 982 19.19 -76.91 17.55
C LEU A 982 18.46 -78.03 18.31
N ARG A 983 17.34 -77.74 18.98
CA ARG A 983 16.56 -78.74 19.71
C ARG A 983 15.95 -79.80 18.80
N GLU A 984 15.55 -79.43 17.59
CA GLU A 984 15.06 -80.37 16.58
C GLU A 984 16.19 -81.23 16.01
N LYS A 985 17.40 -80.69 15.80
CA LYS A 985 18.58 -81.45 15.35
C LYS A 985 19.14 -82.41 16.41
N TRP A 986 18.95 -82.11 17.69
CA TRP A 986 19.39 -82.96 18.81
C TRP A 986 18.39 -84.06 19.18
N ARG A 987 17.22 -84.07 18.54
CA ARG A 987 16.16 -85.06 18.74
C ARG A 987 16.18 -86.06 17.59
#